data_AF-A0A5D2HS67-F1
#
_entry.id   AF-A0A5D2HS67-F1
#
_cell.length_a   1.000
_cell.length_b   1.000
_cell.length_c   1.000
_cell.angle_alpha   90.00
_cell.angle_beta   90.00
_cell.angle_gamma   90.00
#
_symmetry.space_group_name_H-M   'P 1'
#
loop_
_entity.id
_entity.type
_entity.pdbx_description
1 polymer ?
#
loop_
_entity_poly.entity_id
_entity_poly.type
_entity_poly.pdbx_seq_one_letter_code
_entity_poly.pdbx_strand_id
1 'polypeptide(L)'
;MQRNKFTTMRSLKVLDRCKGAQVYALHTTGGGGGDVGDKLYHQLQDHLSVNPVRPISMHNYQSSNVPLAYVNETLLPYGLPVSDLLEPQIESCLKFIDFIGTLADLYRRIENCPQFEKTGMYLEQCAIFKGLSDPKLFRRTLRAARQHAVDVHSKVVLAAWLRYERREDELRGTNSMNCCGRNIECPKATLVPGYNPEFIYDPCVCSKNPRGESVDDYSIEDVECSTSDEYRDMSFCIGDNEIRCIRYCIASLSTPFRAMLYGGFRESSKEKINFTQNGISIECMKAAELYSRIRRVDSFDPRIILELLTFSNRFCCDDLKSACDSYLASLVNDVENALLLIEYGLEENAHLLVAACLQVFLRELPNSMHSPNVMKYFCSPEAKERLALVGHASFLLYFFLSQIAMEEDMKANTTVMLLERLADCATESWQKQLAYHQLGVAMYERKEYKDAQSWFEEAYESGHIYSKVGIARTKCKRGHKYSAYKMISSLISEYKPVGWMHQERSLYCDGKEKMSDLEMATELDPTLCFPYKYRAVLLLETNKIGAAISEISKIISFKVSPDCLELRAWISIAMEDYERALRDVRALLTLEPNYMMFHGKMHGDHLVELLRPFVQQWSQADCWMQLYDRWSSVDDLGSLAVVHHMLANDPGKSLLWFRQSLLLLRLNCQKAAMRSLRLARKPFYLGS
;
A
#
# COMPACT_ATOMS: atom_id res chain seq x y z
N MET A 1 -30.08 -7.20 -11.14
CA MET A 1 -29.86 -8.47 -10.40
C MET A 1 -28.40 -8.56 -9.90
N GLN A 2 -27.92 -7.61 -9.08
CA GLN A 2 -26.49 -7.50 -8.73
C GLN A 2 -26.17 -7.40 -7.23
N ARG A 3 -27.12 -7.71 -6.32
CA ARG A 3 -26.95 -7.47 -4.87
C ARG A 3 -26.77 -8.71 -3.95
N ASN A 4 -26.68 -9.94 -4.48
CA ASN A 4 -26.74 -11.15 -3.63
C ASN A 4 -25.51 -12.09 -3.62
N LYS A 5 -24.38 -11.74 -4.26
CA LYS A 5 -23.18 -12.62 -4.24
C LYS A 5 -22.28 -12.43 -3.00
N PHE A 6 -22.21 -11.24 -2.40
CA PHE A 6 -21.33 -11.01 -1.24
C PHE A 6 -21.84 -11.63 0.08
N THR A 7 -23.15 -11.84 0.22
CA THR A 7 -23.75 -12.43 1.43
C THR A 7 -23.77 -13.96 1.43
N THR A 8 -23.61 -14.62 0.28
CA THR A 8 -23.75 -16.08 0.17
C THR A 8 -22.49 -16.86 0.56
N MET A 9 -21.34 -16.20 0.78
CA MET A 9 -20.09 -16.86 1.18
C MET A 9 -19.85 -16.92 2.70
N ARG A 10 -20.77 -16.42 3.55
CA ARG A 10 -20.65 -16.49 5.02
C ARG A 10 -21.90 -17.04 5.69
N SER A 11 -22.00 -18.36 5.79
CA SER A 11 -22.95 -19.00 6.72
C SER A 11 -22.36 -20.29 7.31
N LEU A 12 -21.47 -20.16 8.30
CA LEU A 12 -21.26 -21.19 9.31
C LEU A 12 -21.18 -20.51 10.68
N LYS A 13 -22.26 -20.67 11.46
CA LYS A 13 -22.37 -20.25 12.86
C LYS A 13 -21.45 -21.13 13.71
N VAL A 14 -20.53 -20.55 14.46
CA VAL A 14 -19.83 -21.24 15.55
C VAL A 14 -20.56 -20.90 16.85
N LEU A 15 -21.09 -21.93 17.48
CA LEU A 15 -21.75 -21.90 18.79
C LEU A 15 -20.69 -21.93 19.90
N ASP A 16 -20.94 -21.10 20.91
CA ASP A 16 -20.14 -20.88 22.10
C ASP A 16 -20.56 -21.87 23.22
N ARG A 17 -19.61 -22.54 23.89
CA ARG A 17 -19.76 -23.00 25.29
C ARG A 17 -18.46 -23.57 25.91
N CYS A 18 -18.09 -23.00 27.06
CA CYS A 18 -17.02 -23.41 27.98
C CYS A 18 -17.40 -24.55 28.96
N LYS A 19 -16.34 -25.09 29.62
CA LYS A 19 -16.22 -25.89 30.89
C LYS A 19 -16.09 -27.41 30.71
N GLY A 20 -14.92 -28.02 30.99
CA GLY A 20 -14.46 -28.62 32.27
C GLY A 20 -14.65 -30.16 32.19
N ALA A 21 -13.83 -31.10 32.67
CA ALA A 21 -12.73 -31.17 33.63
C ALA A 21 -11.93 -32.51 33.43
N GLN A 22 -10.65 -32.50 33.81
CA GLN A 22 -9.89 -33.50 34.59
C GLN A 22 -10.05 -35.05 34.48
N VAL A 23 -8.87 -35.70 34.24
CA VAL A 23 -8.24 -36.92 34.83
C VAL A 23 -8.78 -38.35 34.52
N TYR A 24 -7.96 -39.19 33.85
CA TYR A 24 -7.20 -40.35 34.41
C TYR A 24 -6.65 -41.28 33.30
N ALA A 25 -5.42 -41.74 33.49
CA ALA A 25 -4.70 -42.71 32.69
C ALA A 25 -5.06 -44.16 33.06
N LEU A 26 -4.84 -45.13 32.14
CA LEU A 26 -4.22 -46.45 32.43
C LEU A 26 -4.00 -47.34 31.18
N HIS A 27 -2.74 -47.71 31.05
CA HIS A 27 -1.98 -48.74 30.31
C HIS A 27 -2.60 -50.00 29.63
N THR A 28 -1.87 -50.40 28.55
CA THR A 28 -1.48 -51.76 28.06
C THR A 28 -2.57 -52.69 27.47
N THR A 29 -2.41 -53.48 26.39
CA THR A 29 -1.27 -54.17 25.74
C THR A 29 -1.69 -54.75 24.37
N GLY A 30 -0.76 -54.84 23.40
CA GLY A 30 -0.58 -56.03 22.54
C GLY A 30 -1.07 -56.01 21.08
N GLY A 31 -0.13 -56.15 20.13
CA GLY A 31 -0.27 -57.11 19.01
C GLY A 31 -0.33 -56.60 17.56
N GLY A 32 0.84 -56.47 16.91
CA GLY A 32 1.16 -57.09 15.61
C GLY A 32 0.58 -56.56 14.28
N GLY A 33 1.50 -56.33 13.32
CA GLY A 33 1.25 -56.49 11.87
C GLY A 33 1.33 -55.19 11.07
N GLY A 34 2.33 -55.05 10.20
CA GLY A 34 2.69 -53.78 9.55
C GLY A 34 1.93 -53.46 8.27
N ASP A 35 2.07 -52.21 7.82
CA ASP A 35 2.25 -51.91 6.41
C ASP A 35 3.00 -50.58 6.24
N VAL A 36 3.74 -50.50 5.13
CA VAL A 36 4.73 -49.49 4.77
C VAL A 36 4.05 -48.30 4.13
N GLY A 37 4.23 -47.11 4.72
CA GLY A 37 3.87 -45.84 4.09
C GLY A 37 3.15 -44.90 5.03
N ASP A 38 3.88 -44.28 5.97
CA ASP A 38 3.53 -43.00 6.62
C ASP A 38 4.52 -42.66 7.74
N LYS A 39 5.79 -42.37 7.41
CA LYS A 39 6.77 -41.78 8.35
C LYS A 39 7.79 -40.87 7.65
N LEU A 40 7.31 -39.78 7.06
CA LEU A 40 8.17 -38.67 6.59
C LEU A 40 7.79 -37.30 7.18
N TYR A 41 6.93 -37.25 8.21
CA TYR A 41 6.43 -35.97 8.76
C TYR A 41 6.57 -35.79 10.28
N HIS A 42 7.36 -36.61 10.98
CA HIS A 42 7.54 -36.47 12.44
C HIS A 42 9.00 -36.43 12.95
N GLN A 43 9.96 -36.05 12.11
CA GLN A 43 11.37 -35.89 12.52
C GLN A 43 11.92 -34.45 12.41
N LEU A 44 11.04 -33.43 12.37
CA LEU A 44 11.42 -32.01 12.25
C LEU A 44 11.09 -31.15 13.47
N GLN A 45 10.95 -31.74 14.66
CA GLN A 45 10.56 -30.99 15.87
C GLN A 45 11.41 -31.33 17.10
N ASP A 46 12.75 -31.45 16.97
CA ASP A 46 13.62 -31.68 18.16
C ASP A 46 15.01 -30.98 18.13
N HIS A 47 15.21 -29.95 17.30
CA HIS A 47 16.43 -29.13 17.36
C HIS A 47 16.22 -27.64 17.69
N LEU A 48 15.05 -27.27 18.21
CA LEU A 48 14.87 -25.96 18.86
C LEU A 48 15.20 -26.08 20.35
N SER A 49 16.50 -26.11 20.67
CA SER A 49 16.96 -25.73 22.01
C SER A 49 18.09 -24.69 21.90
N VAL A 50 17.76 -23.50 22.41
CA VAL A 50 18.65 -22.35 22.56
C VAL A 50 19.73 -22.70 23.58
N ASN A 51 21.00 -22.60 23.20
CA ASN A 51 22.12 -22.51 24.14
C ASN A 51 23.03 -21.34 23.75
N PRO A 52 23.47 -20.50 24.71
CA PRO A 52 24.27 -19.31 24.44
C PRO A 52 25.76 -19.67 24.30
N VAL A 53 26.41 -19.24 23.21
CA VAL A 53 27.84 -19.46 23.01
C VAL A 53 28.64 -18.23 23.46
N ARG A 54 29.55 -18.47 24.41
CA ARG A 54 30.55 -17.52 24.94
C ARG A 54 31.63 -17.21 23.89
N PRO A 55 32.33 -16.05 23.97
CA PRO A 55 33.29 -15.64 22.95
C PRO A 55 34.57 -16.48 23.04
N ILE A 56 35.02 -17.03 21.91
CA ILE A 56 36.32 -17.71 21.77
C ILE A 56 37.32 -16.74 21.16
N SER A 57 38.47 -16.62 21.81
CA SER A 57 39.62 -15.78 21.49
C SER A 57 40.32 -16.16 20.19
N MET A 58 40.85 -15.15 19.50
CA MET A 58 41.72 -15.26 18.33
C MET A 58 42.93 -16.18 18.55
N HIS A 59 43.11 -17.20 17.70
CA HIS A 59 44.44 -17.66 17.27
C HIS A 59 44.40 -18.46 15.94
N ASN A 60 45.19 -17.95 14.99
CA ASN A 60 45.86 -18.52 13.81
C ASN A 60 45.19 -19.61 12.94
N TYR A 61 45.07 -19.25 11.66
CA TYR A 61 44.76 -20.08 10.48
C TYR A 61 45.56 -21.40 10.42
N GLN A 62 44.82 -22.50 10.26
CA GLN A 62 45.27 -23.68 9.52
C GLN A 62 44.12 -24.15 8.62
N SER A 63 44.45 -24.43 7.36
CA SER A 63 43.57 -24.93 6.31
C SER A 63 42.91 -26.26 6.73
N SER A 64 41.64 -26.23 7.10
CA SER A 64 40.87 -27.46 7.32
C SER A 64 40.23 -27.90 6.00
N ASN A 65 40.66 -29.05 5.47
CA ASN A 65 39.96 -29.78 4.42
C ASN A 65 38.58 -30.21 4.94
N VAL A 66 37.57 -29.36 4.74
CA VAL A 66 36.16 -29.73 4.89
C VAL A 66 35.77 -30.52 3.63
N PRO A 67 35.10 -31.69 3.75
CA PRO A 67 34.68 -32.45 2.57
C PRO A 67 33.79 -31.60 1.66
N LEU A 68 34.09 -31.55 0.35
CA LEU A 68 33.35 -30.74 -0.64
C LEU A 68 31.83 -30.99 -0.62
N ALA A 69 31.40 -32.21 -0.32
CA ALA A 69 29.99 -32.58 -0.17
C ALA A 69 29.31 -31.84 1.00
N TYR A 70 30.02 -31.62 2.10
CA TYR A 70 29.53 -30.90 3.29
C TYR A 70 29.42 -29.38 3.02
N VAL A 71 30.29 -28.84 2.17
CA VAL A 71 30.25 -27.44 1.74
C VAL A 71 29.02 -27.17 0.86
N ASN A 72 28.69 -28.08 -0.05
CA ASN A 72 27.48 -27.94 -0.86
C ASN A 72 26.20 -28.17 -0.05
N GLU A 73 26.19 -29.05 0.95
CA GLU A 73 25.04 -29.20 1.87
C GLU A 73 24.80 -27.96 2.74
N THR A 74 25.86 -27.25 3.14
CA THR A 74 25.75 -26.02 3.95
C THR A 74 25.39 -24.79 3.12
N LEU A 75 25.88 -24.68 1.88
CA LEU A 75 25.57 -23.57 0.97
C LEU A 75 24.24 -23.77 0.22
N LEU A 76 23.85 -25.02 -0.02
CA LEU A 76 22.58 -25.41 -0.66
C LEU A 76 21.75 -26.34 0.24
N PRO A 77 21.36 -25.89 1.45
CA PRO A 77 20.61 -26.74 2.38
C PRO A 77 19.23 -27.16 1.85
N TYR A 78 18.79 -26.57 0.74
CA TYR A 78 17.51 -26.82 0.09
C TYR A 78 17.63 -27.46 -1.30
N GLY A 79 18.81 -27.98 -1.66
CA GLY A 79 19.07 -28.66 -2.92
C GLY A 79 19.28 -27.71 -4.11
N LEU A 80 19.07 -28.22 -5.33
CA LEU A 80 19.08 -27.45 -6.58
C LEU A 80 17.66 -27.07 -7.00
N PRO A 81 17.48 -25.98 -7.77
CA PRO A 81 16.16 -25.62 -8.26
C PRO A 81 15.65 -26.71 -9.20
N VAL A 82 14.34 -27.00 -9.11
CA VAL A 82 13.67 -28.00 -9.94
C VAL A 82 12.71 -27.30 -10.89
N SER A 83 12.73 -27.68 -12.17
CA SER A 83 11.95 -27.04 -13.23
C SER A 83 10.44 -27.11 -12.98
N ASP A 84 9.95 -28.19 -12.36
CA ASP A 84 8.53 -28.43 -12.05
C ASP A 84 7.96 -27.48 -10.99
N LEU A 85 8.82 -26.85 -10.17
CA LEU A 85 8.40 -25.91 -9.12
C LEU A 85 8.34 -24.46 -9.63
N LEU A 86 8.80 -24.20 -10.85
CA LEU A 86 8.76 -22.87 -11.44
C LEU A 86 7.38 -22.57 -12.02
N GLU A 87 6.77 -21.49 -11.55
CA GLU A 87 5.55 -20.92 -12.11
C GLU A 87 5.70 -19.39 -12.14
N PRO A 88 5.40 -18.70 -13.26
CA PRO A 88 5.40 -17.24 -13.28
C PRO A 88 4.25 -16.74 -12.41
N GLN A 89 4.40 -15.63 -11.70
CA GLN A 89 3.26 -15.04 -10.96
C GLN A 89 2.16 -14.53 -11.92
N ILE A 90 0.91 -14.56 -11.47
CA ILE A 90 -0.18 -13.86 -12.17
C ILE A 90 -0.02 -12.37 -11.87
N GLU A 91 0.18 -11.55 -12.89
CA GLU A 91 0.33 -10.10 -12.71
C GLU A 91 -0.98 -9.49 -12.19
N SER A 92 -0.94 -8.74 -11.10
CA SER A 92 -2.14 -8.16 -10.45
C SER A 92 -2.61 -6.83 -11.05
N CYS A 93 -2.14 -6.48 -12.25
CA CYS A 93 -2.40 -5.20 -12.91
C CYS A 93 -3.22 -5.40 -14.19
N LEU A 94 -3.68 -4.29 -14.77
CA LEU A 94 -4.37 -4.34 -16.06
C LEU A 94 -3.36 -4.66 -17.16
N LYS A 95 -3.60 -5.75 -17.89
CA LYS A 95 -2.76 -6.18 -19.01
C LYS A 95 -3.56 -6.26 -20.30
N PHE A 96 -3.18 -5.41 -21.25
CA PHE A 96 -3.86 -5.28 -22.55
C PHE A 96 -3.07 -5.98 -23.65
N ILE A 97 -3.79 -6.55 -24.62
CA ILE A 97 -3.18 -7.14 -25.83
C ILE A 97 -2.65 -6.04 -26.74
N ASP A 98 -3.49 -5.05 -27.04
CA ASP A 98 -3.08 -3.84 -27.77
C ASP A 98 -2.78 -2.69 -26.81
N PHE A 99 -1.64 -2.79 -26.12
CA PHE A 99 -1.23 -1.78 -25.14
C PHE A 99 -1.10 -0.38 -25.76
N ILE A 100 -0.53 -0.29 -26.97
CA ILE A 100 -0.28 0.99 -27.65
C ILE A 100 -1.61 1.62 -28.06
N GLY A 101 -2.53 0.84 -28.64
CA GLY A 101 -3.86 1.33 -29.01
C GLY A 101 -4.67 1.81 -27.81
N THR A 102 -4.72 1.03 -26.73
CA THR A 102 -5.41 1.42 -25.48
C THR A 102 -4.84 2.72 -24.91
N LEU A 103 -3.52 2.86 -24.90
CA LEU A 103 -2.85 4.05 -24.38
C LEU A 103 -3.13 5.27 -25.28
N ALA A 104 -3.04 5.13 -26.60
CA ALA A 104 -3.36 6.20 -27.55
C ALA A 104 -4.82 6.64 -27.44
N ASP A 105 -5.75 5.70 -27.23
CA ASP A 105 -7.14 6.03 -26.98
C ASP A 105 -7.33 6.82 -25.68
N LEU A 106 -6.73 6.36 -24.59
CA LEU A 106 -6.79 7.06 -23.30
C LEU A 106 -6.20 8.47 -23.37
N TYR A 107 -5.10 8.67 -24.10
CA TYR A 107 -4.54 10.01 -24.32
C TYR A 107 -5.55 10.94 -25.01
N ARG A 108 -6.20 10.48 -26.08
CA ARG A 108 -7.25 11.26 -26.76
C ARG A 108 -8.44 11.54 -25.84
N ARG A 109 -8.83 10.58 -24.99
CA ARG A 109 -9.90 10.79 -24.00
C ARG A 109 -9.49 11.85 -22.97
N ILE A 110 -8.26 11.82 -22.45
CA ILE A 110 -7.75 12.82 -21.50
C ILE A 110 -7.76 14.24 -22.11
N GLU A 111 -7.33 14.38 -23.36
CA GLU A 111 -7.28 15.68 -24.06
C GLU A 111 -8.66 16.30 -24.25
N ASN A 112 -9.67 15.46 -24.58
CA ASN A 112 -11.02 15.92 -24.89
C ASN A 112 -11.96 15.97 -23.67
N CYS A 113 -11.52 15.49 -22.52
CA CYS A 113 -12.33 15.36 -21.31
C CYS A 113 -12.47 16.70 -20.55
N PRO A 114 -13.66 17.01 -19.99
CA PRO A 114 -13.86 18.16 -19.13
C PRO A 114 -12.87 18.22 -17.96
N GLN A 115 -12.52 19.43 -17.52
CA GLN A 115 -11.46 19.66 -16.54
C GLN A 115 -11.68 18.90 -15.21
N PHE A 116 -12.94 18.77 -14.76
CA PHE A 116 -13.29 18.12 -13.49
C PHE A 116 -13.29 16.58 -13.55
N GLU A 117 -13.37 16.01 -14.75
CA GLU A 117 -13.33 14.55 -14.96
C GLU A 117 -11.89 14.03 -15.18
N LYS A 118 -10.93 14.93 -15.46
CA LYS A 118 -9.53 14.58 -15.71
C LYS A 118 -8.88 13.75 -14.60
N THR A 119 -9.25 13.98 -13.34
CA THR A 119 -8.73 13.19 -12.21
C THR A 119 -9.01 11.70 -12.37
N GLY A 120 -10.24 11.34 -12.79
CA GLY A 120 -10.63 9.95 -13.05
C GLY A 120 -9.88 9.35 -14.23
N MET A 121 -9.69 10.12 -15.31
CA MET A 121 -8.94 9.67 -16.50
C MET A 121 -7.45 9.46 -16.19
N TYR A 122 -6.84 10.34 -15.40
CA TYR A 122 -5.46 10.13 -14.93
C TYR A 122 -5.35 8.94 -13.97
N LEU A 123 -6.40 8.62 -13.21
CA LEU A 123 -6.43 7.42 -12.37
C LEU A 123 -6.46 6.13 -13.21
N GLU A 124 -7.25 6.09 -14.29
CA GLU A 124 -7.20 5.01 -15.28
C GLU A 124 -5.78 4.90 -15.85
N GLN A 125 -5.17 6.02 -16.23
CA GLN A 125 -3.80 6.05 -16.73
C GLN A 125 -2.78 5.51 -15.72
N CYS A 126 -2.96 5.81 -14.43
CA CYS A 126 -2.14 5.23 -13.36
C CYS A 126 -2.28 3.71 -13.31
N ALA A 127 -3.51 3.16 -13.42
CA ALA A 127 -3.74 1.72 -13.42
C ALA A 127 -3.06 1.03 -14.61
N ILE A 128 -3.08 1.64 -15.80
CA ILE A 128 -2.37 1.15 -17.00
C ILE A 128 -0.86 1.21 -16.80
N PHE A 129 -0.32 2.35 -16.35
CA PHE A 129 1.13 2.50 -16.14
C PHE A 129 1.68 1.63 -15.03
N LYS A 130 0.86 1.19 -14.07
CA LYS A 130 1.31 0.22 -13.07
C LYS A 130 1.70 -1.14 -13.69
N GLY A 131 1.12 -1.49 -14.85
CA GLY A 131 1.55 -2.66 -15.62
C GLY A 131 2.87 -2.48 -16.36
N LEU A 132 3.32 -1.23 -16.56
CA LEU A 132 4.66 -0.95 -17.02
C LEU A 132 5.60 -0.91 -15.80
N SER A 133 6.72 -1.62 -15.85
CA SER A 133 7.76 -1.55 -14.81
C SER A 133 8.53 -0.21 -14.81
N ASP A 134 7.83 0.92 -15.03
CA ASP A 134 8.36 2.29 -15.01
C ASP A 134 7.62 3.16 -13.96
N PRO A 135 8.17 3.30 -12.74
CA PRO A 135 7.55 4.09 -11.69
C PRO A 135 7.64 5.61 -11.92
N LYS A 136 8.36 6.10 -12.94
CA LYS A 136 8.38 7.54 -13.28
C LYS A 136 7.08 7.96 -13.94
N LEU A 137 6.59 7.17 -14.90
CA LEU A 137 5.33 7.43 -15.59
C LEU A 137 4.17 7.40 -14.60
N PHE A 138 4.11 6.36 -13.76
CA PHE A 138 3.12 6.23 -12.71
C PHE A 138 3.08 7.45 -11.76
N ARG A 139 4.25 7.90 -11.26
CA ARG A 139 4.32 9.08 -10.38
C ARG A 139 3.92 10.36 -11.10
N ARG A 140 4.25 10.51 -12.38
CA ARG A 140 3.87 11.69 -13.18
C ARG A 140 2.36 11.76 -13.37
N THR A 141 1.71 10.63 -13.67
CA THR A 141 0.26 10.57 -13.82
C THR A 141 -0.46 10.76 -12.50
N LEU A 142 0.08 10.25 -11.39
CA LEU A 142 -0.48 10.47 -10.06
C LEU A 142 -0.44 11.96 -9.66
N ARG A 143 0.63 12.68 -10.03
CA ARG A 143 0.71 14.14 -9.88
C ARG A 143 -0.32 14.86 -10.74
N ALA A 144 -0.54 14.41 -11.98
CA ALA A 144 -1.57 14.97 -12.84
C ALA A 144 -2.98 14.74 -12.27
N ALA A 145 -3.28 13.53 -11.77
CA ALA A 145 -4.52 13.27 -11.05
C ALA A 145 -4.69 14.23 -9.85
N ARG A 146 -3.64 14.40 -9.03
CA ARG A 146 -3.67 15.36 -7.91
C ARG A 146 -3.84 16.80 -8.37
N GLN A 147 -3.28 17.17 -9.52
CA GLN A 147 -3.40 18.51 -10.09
C GLN A 147 -4.86 18.85 -10.46
N HIS A 148 -5.61 17.85 -10.92
CA HIS A 148 -7.00 18.02 -11.33
C HIS A 148 -8.02 17.72 -10.22
N ALA A 149 -7.59 17.27 -9.04
CA ALA A 149 -8.47 16.95 -7.92
C ALA A 149 -9.14 18.21 -7.32
N VAL A 150 -10.47 18.18 -7.21
CA VAL A 150 -11.29 19.31 -6.73
C VAL A 150 -11.67 19.12 -5.26
N ASP A 151 -12.23 17.96 -4.94
CA ASP A 151 -12.75 17.65 -3.61
C ASP A 151 -11.63 17.33 -2.61
N VAL A 152 -11.89 17.61 -1.34
CA VAL A 152 -10.91 17.43 -0.26
C VAL A 152 -10.51 15.96 -0.13
N HIS A 153 -11.46 15.05 -0.27
CA HIS A 153 -11.22 13.61 -0.19
C HIS A 153 -10.18 13.13 -1.21
N SER A 154 -10.39 13.41 -2.50
CA SER A 154 -9.46 13.05 -3.57
C SER A 154 -8.08 13.67 -3.37
N LYS A 155 -8.01 14.94 -2.92
CA LYS A 155 -6.74 15.62 -2.60
C LYS A 155 -5.98 14.91 -1.49
N VAL A 156 -6.67 14.53 -0.41
CA VAL A 156 -6.11 13.82 0.73
C VAL A 156 -5.55 12.47 0.30
N VAL A 157 -6.34 11.66 -0.41
CA VAL A 157 -5.91 10.33 -0.87
C VAL A 157 -4.73 10.41 -1.83
N LEU A 158 -4.80 11.26 -2.86
CA LEU A 158 -3.73 11.39 -3.86
C LEU A 158 -2.44 11.97 -3.28
N ALA A 159 -2.53 12.91 -2.33
CA ALA A 159 -1.36 13.44 -1.63
C ALA A 159 -0.69 12.38 -0.75
N ALA A 160 -1.47 11.59 -0.01
CA ALA A 160 -0.95 10.47 0.77
C ALA A 160 -0.30 9.41 -0.13
N TRP A 161 -0.91 9.13 -1.29
CA TRP A 161 -0.37 8.19 -2.26
C TRP A 161 0.95 8.69 -2.88
N LEU A 162 1.04 9.97 -3.25
CA LEU A 162 2.30 10.56 -3.71
C LEU A 162 3.41 10.45 -2.66
N ARG A 163 3.07 10.67 -1.38
CA ARG A 163 4.00 10.49 -0.27
C ARG A 163 4.47 9.03 -0.14
N TYR A 164 3.55 8.07 -0.22
CA TYR A 164 3.84 6.64 -0.16
C TYR A 164 4.71 6.17 -1.35
N GLU A 165 4.41 6.61 -2.58
CA GLU A 165 5.23 6.30 -3.76
C GLU A 165 6.65 6.83 -3.67
N ARG A 166 6.84 7.92 -2.91
CA ARG A 166 8.19 8.36 -2.59
C ARG A 166 8.86 7.41 -1.60
N ARG A 167 8.16 6.66 -0.74
CA ARG A 167 8.68 5.91 0.42
C ARG A 167 9.14 6.80 1.57
N GLU A 168 8.41 7.88 1.85
CA GLU A 168 8.72 8.76 2.99
C GLU A 168 8.43 8.14 4.35
N ASP A 169 7.60 7.09 4.39
CA ASP A 169 7.36 6.22 5.55
C ASP A 169 8.64 5.55 6.08
N GLU A 170 9.62 5.26 5.21
CA GLU A 170 10.92 4.70 5.61
C GLU A 170 11.85 5.74 6.30
N LEU A 171 11.47 7.03 6.33
CA LEU A 171 12.27 8.10 6.93
C LEU A 171 12.08 8.16 8.45
N ARG A 172 13.04 7.62 9.20
CA ARG A 172 13.14 7.87 10.66
C ARG A 172 13.31 9.37 10.96
N GLY A 173 12.52 9.89 11.89
CA GLY A 173 12.63 11.25 12.45
C GLY A 173 11.78 12.32 11.77
N THR A 174 10.98 11.98 10.76
CA THR A 174 10.02 12.91 10.12
C THR A 174 8.60 12.62 10.56
N ASN A 175 7.92 13.62 11.13
CA ASN A 175 6.48 13.54 11.41
C ASN A 175 5.71 13.48 10.08
N SER A 176 4.74 12.56 9.97
CA SER A 176 3.91 12.40 8.76
C SER A 176 3.13 13.64 8.39
N MET A 177 2.80 14.49 9.37
CA MET A 177 2.06 15.75 9.17
C MET A 177 2.97 16.95 8.87
N ASN A 178 4.28 16.74 8.70
CA ASN A 178 5.16 17.80 8.23
C ASN A 178 4.88 18.17 6.77
N CYS A 179 4.94 19.47 6.48
CA CYS A 179 4.80 19.98 5.12
C CYS A 179 6.10 19.75 4.33
N CYS A 180 5.97 19.27 3.08
CA CYS A 180 7.09 19.10 2.16
C CYS A 180 7.49 20.40 1.42
N GLY A 181 6.91 21.53 1.80
CA GLY A 181 7.17 22.85 1.21
C GLY A 181 6.43 23.14 -0.09
N ARG A 182 5.56 22.25 -0.58
CA ARG A 182 4.75 22.45 -1.80
C ARG A 182 3.28 22.20 -1.54
N ASN A 183 2.40 22.93 -2.24
CA ASN A 183 0.95 22.81 -2.06
C ASN A 183 0.39 21.43 -2.44
N ILE A 184 0.98 20.76 -3.42
CA ILE A 184 0.53 19.44 -3.92
C ILE A 184 0.34 18.38 -2.81
N GLU A 185 1.20 18.38 -1.79
CA GLU A 185 1.25 17.36 -0.73
C GLU A 185 1.25 17.96 0.69
N CYS A 186 1.05 19.26 0.80
CA CYS A 186 0.90 19.95 2.06
C CYS A 186 -0.39 19.52 2.78
N PRO A 187 -0.33 19.01 4.03
CA PRO A 187 -1.51 18.59 4.79
C PRO A 187 -2.58 19.69 4.91
N LYS A 188 -2.16 20.92 5.24
CA LYS A 188 -3.06 22.07 5.36
C LYS A 188 -3.70 22.44 4.03
N ALA A 189 -2.92 22.51 2.95
CA ALA A 189 -3.43 22.88 1.63
C ALA A 189 -4.39 21.83 1.04
N THR A 190 -4.19 20.55 1.35
CA THR A 190 -5.09 19.48 0.89
C THR A 190 -6.47 19.51 1.53
N LEU A 191 -6.61 20.11 2.72
CA LEU A 191 -7.90 20.28 3.42
C LEU A 191 -8.68 21.52 2.94
N VAL A 192 -8.09 22.38 2.11
CA VAL A 192 -8.79 23.55 1.57
C VAL A 192 -9.65 23.13 0.37
N PRO A 193 -10.97 23.38 0.40
CA PRO A 193 -11.85 23.11 -0.73
C PRO A 193 -11.55 24.04 -1.91
N GLY A 194 -11.92 23.61 -3.12
CA GLY A 194 -11.78 24.44 -4.33
C GLY A 194 -10.77 23.93 -5.34
N TYR A 195 -10.81 24.50 -6.54
CA TYR A 195 -10.04 24.03 -7.67
C TYR A 195 -9.05 25.11 -8.13
N ASN A 196 -7.75 24.84 -8.02
CA ASN A 196 -6.75 25.75 -8.55
C ASN A 196 -5.50 25.00 -9.06
N PRO A 197 -5.50 24.57 -10.34
CA PRO A 197 -4.44 23.71 -10.89
C PRO A 197 -3.10 24.43 -11.11
N GLU A 198 -3.09 25.76 -11.15
CA GLU A 198 -1.90 26.56 -11.48
C GLU A 198 -0.92 26.69 -10.30
N PHE A 199 -1.44 26.77 -9.06
CA PHE A 199 -0.65 27.05 -7.85
C PHE A 199 -0.24 25.78 -7.08
N ILE A 200 -0.39 24.60 -7.68
CA ILE A 200 -0.14 23.31 -7.03
C ILE A 200 1.36 23.07 -6.80
N TYR A 201 2.20 23.63 -7.67
CA TYR A 201 3.66 23.55 -7.55
C TYR A 201 4.27 24.70 -6.75
N ASP A 202 3.47 25.67 -6.34
CA ASP A 202 3.93 26.81 -5.57
C ASP A 202 4.38 26.39 -4.17
N PRO A 203 5.31 27.17 -3.57
CA PRO A 203 5.70 26.97 -2.19
C PRO A 203 4.50 27.01 -1.24
N CYS A 204 4.43 26.08 -0.29
CA CYS A 204 3.42 26.18 0.77
C CYS A 204 3.67 27.42 1.61
N VAL A 205 2.59 28.12 1.99
CA VAL A 205 2.60 29.20 2.98
C VAL A 205 3.04 28.73 4.38
N CYS A 206 3.08 27.42 4.62
CA CYS A 206 3.50 26.76 5.85
C CYS A 206 4.91 27.18 6.35
N SER A 207 5.82 27.51 5.43
CA SER A 207 7.19 27.91 5.75
C SER A 207 7.36 29.42 5.94
N LYS A 208 6.34 30.22 5.59
CA LYS A 208 6.27 31.61 6.04
C LYS A 208 5.92 31.55 7.52
N ASN A 209 6.92 31.67 8.38
CA ASN A 209 6.66 32.11 9.75
C ASN A 209 5.69 33.30 9.65
N PRO A 210 4.62 33.37 10.46
CA PRO A 210 3.94 34.63 10.69
C PRO A 210 4.88 35.51 11.51
N ARG A 211 5.95 35.99 10.90
CA ARG A 211 6.75 37.10 11.41
C ARG A 211 6.32 38.32 10.64
N GLY A 212 5.39 39.05 11.24
CA GLY A 212 5.30 40.50 11.14
C GLY A 212 5.05 41.04 9.74
N GLU A 213 3.90 40.73 9.16
CA GLU A 213 3.09 41.83 8.64
C GLU A 213 1.94 41.98 9.63
N SER A 214 2.21 42.80 10.65
CA SER A 214 1.16 43.48 11.40
C SER A 214 0.32 44.22 10.37
N VAL A 215 -0.74 43.58 9.90
CA VAL A 215 -1.94 44.32 9.53
C VAL A 215 -2.31 45.06 10.79
N ASP A 216 -2.27 46.38 10.71
CA ASP A 216 -2.40 47.33 11.81
C ASP A 216 -3.09 46.74 13.03
N ASP A 217 -2.32 46.68 14.11
CA ASP A 217 -2.80 46.55 15.47
C ASP A 217 -3.73 47.75 15.74
N TYR A 218 -4.95 47.67 15.19
CA TYR A 218 -6.10 48.21 15.87
C TYR A 218 -6.19 47.37 17.13
N SER A 219 -5.54 47.87 18.17
CA SER A 219 -5.91 47.62 19.54
C SER A 219 -7.44 47.58 19.56
N ILE A 220 -7.99 46.36 19.59
CA ILE A 220 -9.33 46.15 20.09
C ILE A 220 -9.17 46.54 21.55
N GLU A 221 -9.35 47.84 21.83
CA GLU A 221 -9.91 48.27 23.09
C GLU A 221 -10.96 47.22 23.42
N ASP A 222 -10.89 46.66 24.62
CA ASP A 222 -11.95 45.85 25.18
C ASP A 222 -13.27 46.54 24.85
N VAL A 223 -13.89 46.11 23.75
CA VAL A 223 -15.31 46.34 23.54
C VAL A 223 -15.90 45.32 24.49
N GLU A 224 -15.85 45.67 25.78
CA GLU A 224 -17.02 45.57 26.64
C GLU A 224 -18.16 45.99 25.75
N CYS A 225 -18.81 44.99 25.17
CA CYS A 225 -20.02 45.17 24.42
C CYS A 225 -21.05 45.53 25.49
N SER A 226 -21.00 46.80 25.89
CA SER A 226 -22.05 47.53 26.56
C SER A 226 -23.17 47.74 25.55
N THR A 227 -23.66 46.64 24.98
CA THR A 227 -25.06 46.58 24.58
C THR A 227 -25.78 46.42 25.89
N SER A 228 -26.45 47.49 26.32
CA SER A 228 -27.41 47.46 27.40
C SER A 228 -28.23 46.16 27.34
N ASP A 229 -28.60 45.65 28.51
CA ASP A 229 -29.45 44.46 28.73
C ASP A 229 -30.86 44.58 28.06
N GLU A 230 -31.08 45.60 27.23
CA GLU A 230 -32.32 46.03 26.59
C GLU A 230 -32.55 45.45 25.17
N TYR A 231 -31.57 44.76 24.57
CA TYR A 231 -31.70 44.21 23.20
C TYR A 231 -31.92 42.69 23.11
N ARG A 232 -31.94 41.97 24.24
CA ARG A 232 -32.24 40.53 24.27
C ARG A 232 -33.76 40.32 24.41
N ASP A 233 -34.44 40.19 23.28
CA ASP A 233 -35.90 40.19 23.12
C ASP A 233 -36.56 38.81 23.28
N MET A 234 -35.77 37.78 23.60
CA MET A 234 -36.26 36.45 23.93
C MET A 234 -35.28 35.66 24.80
N SER A 235 -35.76 34.58 25.41
CA SER A 235 -34.92 33.63 26.14
C SER A 235 -35.31 32.18 25.87
N PHE A 236 -34.30 31.31 25.86
CA PHE A 236 -34.50 29.86 25.90
C PHE A 236 -34.39 29.37 27.34
N CYS A 237 -35.38 28.60 27.79
CA CYS A 237 -35.38 27.98 29.12
C CYS A 237 -34.97 26.50 29.00
N ILE A 238 -33.88 26.12 29.66
CA ILE A 238 -33.37 24.74 29.75
C ILE A 238 -33.36 24.33 31.23
N GLY A 239 -34.36 23.54 31.62
CA GLY A 239 -34.65 23.30 33.05
C GLY A 239 -35.01 24.61 33.72
N ASP A 240 -34.32 24.92 34.82
CA ASP A 240 -34.51 26.16 35.58
C ASP A 240 -33.62 27.32 35.06
N ASN A 241 -32.79 27.09 34.05
CA ASN A 241 -31.85 28.08 33.54
C ASN A 241 -32.44 28.85 32.36
N GLU A 242 -32.32 30.18 32.42
CA GLU A 242 -32.78 31.11 31.38
C GLU A 242 -31.59 31.69 30.61
N ILE A 243 -31.57 31.51 29.28
CA ILE A 243 -30.52 32.00 28.39
C ILE A 243 -31.11 33.07 27.49
N ARG A 244 -30.79 34.33 27.79
CA ARG A 244 -31.27 35.48 27.01
C ARG A 244 -30.56 35.57 25.66
N CYS A 245 -31.32 35.73 24.59
CA CYS A 245 -30.87 35.72 23.20
C CYS A 245 -31.46 36.89 22.41
N ILE A 246 -30.86 37.21 21.26
CA ILE A 246 -31.43 38.13 20.27
C ILE A 246 -32.15 37.29 19.21
N ARG A 247 -33.46 37.44 19.09
CA ARG A 247 -34.34 36.66 18.20
C ARG A 247 -33.87 36.65 16.76
N TYR A 248 -33.49 37.83 16.25
CA TYR A 248 -32.97 37.96 14.89
C TYR A 248 -31.69 37.12 14.68
N CYS A 249 -30.76 37.16 15.63
CA CYS A 249 -29.50 36.43 15.53
C CYS A 249 -29.73 34.91 15.53
N ILE A 250 -30.57 34.42 16.43
CA ILE A 250 -30.93 32.99 16.46
C ILE A 250 -31.69 32.58 15.19
N ALA A 251 -32.65 33.38 14.73
CA ALA A 251 -33.38 33.13 13.49
C ALA A 251 -32.45 33.07 12.26
N SER A 252 -31.34 33.81 12.29
CA SER A 252 -30.34 33.80 11.22
C SER A 252 -29.44 32.56 11.21
N LEU A 253 -29.49 31.70 12.23
CA LEU A 253 -28.68 30.48 12.27
C LEU A 253 -29.17 29.42 11.30
N SER A 254 -30.49 29.33 11.07
CA SER A 254 -31.06 28.32 10.17
C SER A 254 -32.48 28.64 9.71
N THR A 255 -32.92 27.98 8.65
CA THR A 255 -34.30 28.10 8.16
C THR A 255 -35.34 27.57 9.15
N PRO A 256 -35.12 26.46 9.91
CA PRO A 256 -36.00 26.07 11.02
C PRO A 256 -36.14 27.14 12.11
N PHE A 257 -35.03 27.75 12.57
CA PHE A 257 -35.11 28.80 13.59
C PHE A 257 -35.86 30.03 13.06
N ARG A 258 -35.62 30.43 11.81
CA ARG A 258 -36.36 31.52 11.17
C ARG A 258 -37.86 31.24 11.12
N ALA A 259 -38.25 30.02 10.75
CA ALA A 259 -39.65 29.61 10.72
C ALA A 259 -40.26 29.61 12.13
N MET A 260 -39.58 29.04 13.13
CA MET A 260 -40.08 29.02 14.51
C MET A 260 -40.30 30.43 15.08
N LEU A 261 -39.36 31.36 14.83
CA LEU A 261 -39.36 32.68 15.45
C LEU A 261 -40.15 33.74 14.68
N TYR A 262 -40.35 33.57 13.37
CA TYR A 262 -41.03 34.54 12.50
C TYR A 262 -42.15 33.95 11.62
N GLY A 263 -42.32 32.63 11.57
CA GLY A 263 -43.25 31.92 10.67
C GLY A 263 -44.66 31.69 11.22
N GLY A 264 -45.09 32.44 12.24
CA GLY A 264 -46.46 32.36 12.79
C GLY A 264 -46.71 31.24 13.81
N PHE A 265 -45.66 30.54 14.27
CA PHE A 265 -45.76 29.55 15.35
C PHE A 265 -46.02 30.21 16.71
N ARG A 266 -46.43 29.44 17.73
CA ARG A 266 -46.69 29.99 19.09
C ARG A 266 -45.45 30.66 19.68
N GLU A 267 -44.28 30.13 19.34
CA GLU A 267 -42.95 30.61 19.72
C GLU A 267 -42.67 32.02 19.19
N SER A 268 -43.26 32.41 18.04
CA SER A 268 -43.06 33.72 17.41
C SER A 268 -43.59 34.90 18.23
N SER A 269 -44.48 34.68 19.19
CA SER A 269 -45.02 35.73 20.07
C SER A 269 -44.60 35.59 21.53
N LYS A 270 -43.79 34.56 21.86
CA LYS A 270 -43.31 34.32 23.23
C LYS A 270 -41.97 34.98 23.46
N GLU A 271 -41.82 35.55 24.65
CA GLU A 271 -40.53 36.01 25.18
C GLU A 271 -39.70 34.81 25.68
N LYS A 272 -40.33 33.89 26.43
CA LYS A 272 -39.67 32.68 26.97
C LYS A 272 -40.07 31.43 26.20
N ILE A 273 -39.10 30.74 25.63
CA ILE A 273 -39.28 29.51 24.83
C ILE A 273 -38.65 28.32 25.58
N ASN A 274 -39.43 27.29 25.87
CA ASN A 274 -38.94 26.11 26.60
C ASN A 274 -38.19 25.16 25.66
N PHE A 275 -36.93 24.88 25.97
CA PHE A 275 -36.02 24.01 25.23
C PHE A 275 -35.54 22.78 26.03
N THR A 276 -36.08 22.56 27.23
CA THR A 276 -35.63 21.53 28.18
C THR A 276 -35.65 20.10 27.62
N GLN A 277 -36.62 19.78 26.76
CA GLN A 277 -36.78 18.42 26.20
C GLN A 277 -35.93 18.18 24.94
N ASN A 278 -35.16 19.17 24.48
CA ASN A 278 -34.36 19.04 23.26
C ASN A 278 -32.98 18.40 23.49
N GLY A 279 -32.62 18.08 24.74
CA GLY A 279 -31.35 17.41 25.06
C GLY A 279 -30.11 18.25 24.75
N ILE A 280 -30.19 19.56 24.99
CA ILE A 280 -29.11 20.53 24.75
C ILE A 280 -28.62 21.03 26.11
N SER A 281 -27.30 21.09 26.31
CA SER A 281 -26.72 21.65 27.52
C SER A 281 -26.86 23.18 27.56
N ILE A 282 -26.73 23.72 28.77
CA ILE A 282 -26.78 25.17 29.00
C ILE A 282 -25.57 25.84 28.32
N GLU A 283 -24.42 25.19 28.40
CA GLU A 283 -23.15 25.61 27.80
C GLU A 283 -23.25 25.66 26.28
N CYS A 284 -23.84 24.64 25.65
CA CYS A 284 -24.04 24.58 24.21
C CYS A 284 -24.97 25.69 23.72
N MET A 285 -26.11 25.91 24.39
CA MET A 285 -27.03 26.98 23.99
C MET A 285 -26.43 28.38 24.20
N LYS A 286 -25.64 28.59 25.27
CA LYS A 286 -24.86 29.83 25.45
C LYS A 286 -23.82 30.01 24.32
N ALA A 287 -23.15 28.95 23.92
CA ALA A 287 -22.18 29.00 22.84
C ALA A 287 -22.84 29.25 21.47
N ALA A 288 -24.03 28.69 21.23
CA ALA A 288 -24.83 28.95 20.02
C ALA A 288 -25.32 30.41 19.96
N GLU A 289 -25.74 30.97 21.10
CA GLU A 289 -26.07 32.40 21.22
C GLU A 289 -24.85 33.26 20.88
N LEU A 290 -23.69 32.98 21.48
CA LEU A 290 -22.48 33.75 21.25
C LEU A 290 -22.02 33.65 19.79
N TYR A 291 -22.05 32.45 19.20
CA TYR A 291 -21.74 32.24 17.80
C TYR A 291 -22.68 33.02 16.88
N SER A 292 -23.98 33.10 17.19
CA SER A 292 -24.94 33.83 16.38
C SER A 292 -24.58 35.31 16.18
N ARG A 293 -23.83 35.88 17.13
CA ARG A 293 -23.33 37.26 17.09
C ARG A 293 -21.91 37.37 16.53
N ILE A 294 -20.99 36.53 16.99
CA ILE A 294 -19.54 36.69 16.71
C ILE A 294 -19.09 35.91 15.46
N ARG A 295 -19.82 34.86 15.08
CA ARG A 295 -19.50 33.95 13.96
C ARG A 295 -18.11 33.30 14.09
N ARG A 296 -17.72 32.98 15.32
CA ARG A 296 -16.44 32.36 15.70
C ARG A 296 -16.66 31.24 16.72
N VAL A 297 -15.90 30.16 16.60
CA VAL A 297 -15.98 28.97 17.48
C VAL A 297 -14.67 28.67 18.21
N ASP A 298 -13.57 29.33 17.83
CA ASP A 298 -12.22 29.14 18.36
C ASP A 298 -12.06 29.50 19.84
N SER A 299 -12.99 30.27 20.39
CA SER A 299 -13.02 30.63 21.82
C SER A 299 -13.60 29.55 22.74
N PHE A 300 -14.19 28.48 22.19
CA PHE A 300 -14.88 27.45 22.99
C PHE A 300 -13.99 26.22 23.26
N ASP A 301 -14.27 25.53 24.38
CA ASP A 301 -13.67 24.23 24.66
C ASP A 301 -14.08 23.19 23.60
N PRO A 302 -13.17 22.31 23.11
CA PRO A 302 -13.49 21.32 22.10
C PRO A 302 -14.71 20.43 22.43
N ARG A 303 -15.00 20.15 23.70
CA ARG A 303 -16.18 19.38 24.10
C ARG A 303 -17.47 20.13 23.80
N ILE A 304 -17.49 21.45 24.02
CA ILE A 304 -18.63 22.31 23.69
C ILE A 304 -18.79 22.37 22.17
N ILE A 305 -17.69 22.40 21.41
CA ILE A 305 -17.75 22.44 19.94
C ILE A 305 -18.29 21.13 19.36
N LEU A 306 -17.98 19.98 19.96
CA LEU A 306 -18.60 18.71 19.60
C LEU A 306 -20.12 18.73 19.85
N GLU A 307 -20.56 19.28 20.98
CA GLU A 307 -22.01 19.43 21.25
C GLU A 307 -22.67 20.45 20.30
N LEU A 308 -21.97 21.55 19.97
CA LEU A 308 -22.41 22.52 18.98
C LEU A 308 -22.51 21.91 17.57
N LEU A 309 -21.64 20.96 17.22
CA LEU A 309 -21.72 20.23 15.97
C LEU A 309 -23.03 19.43 15.91
N THR A 310 -23.35 18.65 16.95
CA THR A 310 -24.63 17.93 17.07
C THR A 310 -25.82 18.88 17.04
N PHE A 311 -25.76 20.00 17.77
CA PHE A 311 -26.79 21.04 17.75
C PHE A 311 -26.99 21.59 16.32
N SER A 312 -25.90 21.95 15.65
CA SER A 312 -25.95 22.54 14.32
C SER A 312 -26.56 21.60 13.29
N ASN A 313 -26.28 20.30 13.38
CA ASN A 313 -26.85 19.30 12.50
C ASN A 313 -28.34 19.10 12.79
N ARG A 314 -28.73 18.98 14.06
CA ARG A 314 -30.13 18.83 14.50
C ARG A 314 -31.03 19.99 14.06
N PHE A 315 -30.52 21.22 14.09
CA PHE A 315 -31.29 22.43 13.76
C PHE A 315 -30.97 23.01 12.37
N CYS A 316 -30.22 22.27 11.54
CA CYS A 316 -29.83 22.65 10.18
C CYS A 316 -29.12 24.01 10.09
N CYS A 317 -28.23 24.28 11.04
CA CYS A 317 -27.41 25.49 11.08
C CYS A 317 -26.11 25.28 10.27
N ASP A 318 -26.20 25.37 8.94
CA ASP A 318 -25.12 25.00 8.01
C ASP A 318 -23.81 25.77 8.25
N ASP A 319 -23.88 27.09 8.45
CA ASP A 319 -22.69 27.92 8.72
C ASP A 319 -22.01 27.55 10.04
N LEU A 320 -22.80 27.31 11.09
CA LEU A 320 -22.28 26.86 12.40
C LEU A 320 -21.66 25.48 12.27
N LYS A 321 -22.32 24.56 11.54
CA LYS A 321 -21.81 23.22 11.28
C LYS A 321 -20.46 23.29 10.56
N SER A 322 -20.35 24.10 9.52
CA SER A 322 -19.10 24.27 8.75
C SER A 322 -17.98 24.87 9.61
N ALA A 323 -18.29 25.83 10.49
CA ALA A 323 -17.32 26.41 11.42
C ALA A 323 -16.82 25.36 12.44
N CYS A 324 -17.72 24.59 13.05
CA CYS A 324 -17.37 23.51 13.97
C CYS A 324 -16.53 22.42 13.27
N ASP A 325 -16.96 21.98 12.08
CA ASP A 325 -16.28 20.97 11.26
C ASP A 325 -14.84 21.40 10.94
N SER A 326 -14.66 22.64 10.48
CA SER A 326 -13.35 23.22 10.16
C SER A 326 -12.44 23.37 11.38
N TYR A 327 -12.99 23.82 12.51
CA TYR A 327 -12.21 23.96 13.74
C TYR A 327 -11.74 22.60 14.25
N LEU A 328 -12.64 21.62 14.36
CA LEU A 328 -12.29 20.27 14.83
C LEU A 328 -11.29 19.60 13.89
N ALA A 329 -11.44 19.77 12.58
CA ALA A 329 -10.47 19.27 11.59
C ALA A 329 -9.07 19.86 11.81
N SER A 330 -8.97 21.12 12.24
CA SER A 330 -7.69 21.79 12.51
C SER A 330 -6.95 21.23 13.74
N LEU A 331 -7.67 20.57 14.65
CA LEU A 331 -7.09 19.91 15.84
C LEU A 331 -6.49 18.54 15.51
N VAL A 332 -6.84 17.95 14.36
CA VAL A 332 -6.36 16.62 13.96
C VAL A 332 -4.93 16.71 13.42
N ASN A 333 -3.97 16.27 14.21
CA ASN A 333 -2.54 16.31 13.89
C ASN A 333 -1.79 14.97 14.11
N ASP A 334 -2.42 14.01 14.76
CA ASP A 334 -1.86 12.69 15.07
C ASP A 334 -2.95 11.61 15.08
N VAL A 335 -2.52 10.35 15.18
CA VAL A 335 -3.42 9.18 15.09
C VAL A 335 -4.36 9.12 16.29
N GLU A 336 -3.96 9.60 17.46
CA GLU A 336 -4.76 9.57 18.69
C GLU A 336 -5.94 10.54 18.60
N ASN A 337 -5.67 11.79 18.20
CA ASN A 337 -6.69 12.81 17.94
C ASN A 337 -7.63 12.38 16.81
N ALA A 338 -7.10 11.77 15.76
CA ALA A 338 -7.92 11.24 14.67
C ALA A 338 -8.86 10.12 15.14
N LEU A 339 -8.39 9.18 15.97
CA LEU A 339 -9.22 8.10 16.52
C LEU A 339 -10.28 8.61 17.51
N LEU A 340 -9.99 9.68 18.25
CA LEU A 340 -10.93 10.28 19.20
C LEU A 340 -12.06 11.04 18.48
N LEU A 341 -11.76 11.72 17.38
CA LEU A 341 -12.70 12.61 16.70
C LEU A 341 -13.46 11.97 15.53
N ILE A 342 -12.96 10.89 14.92
CA ILE A 342 -13.57 10.32 13.70
C ILE A 342 -15.01 9.82 13.91
N GLU A 343 -15.34 9.26 15.09
CA GLU A 343 -16.71 8.78 15.35
C GLU A 343 -17.72 9.93 15.33
N TYR A 344 -17.39 11.05 15.99
CA TYR A 344 -18.20 12.26 15.94
C TYR A 344 -18.35 12.79 14.50
N GLY A 345 -17.26 12.75 13.72
CA GLY A 345 -17.32 13.16 12.33
C GLY A 345 -18.22 12.29 11.47
N LEU A 346 -18.22 10.98 11.71
CA LEU A 346 -19.08 10.02 11.01
C LEU A 346 -20.54 10.09 11.45
N GLU A 347 -20.81 10.31 12.74
CA GLU A 347 -22.16 10.46 13.29
C GLU A 347 -22.81 11.77 12.84
N GLU A 348 -22.07 12.87 12.85
CA GLU A 348 -22.58 14.21 12.55
C GLU A 348 -22.40 14.64 11.09
N ASN A 349 -22.02 13.71 10.20
CA ASN A 349 -21.74 13.98 8.78
C ASN A 349 -20.79 15.19 8.58
N ALA A 350 -19.70 15.24 9.34
CA ALA A 350 -18.70 16.30 9.28
C ALA A 350 -17.61 15.92 8.27
N HIS A 351 -17.78 16.41 7.03
CA HIS A 351 -16.94 16.04 5.89
C HIS A 351 -15.48 16.43 6.10
N LEU A 352 -15.21 17.64 6.59
CA LEU A 352 -13.82 18.12 6.68
C LEU A 352 -13.06 17.42 7.82
N LEU A 353 -13.73 17.18 8.94
CA LEU A 353 -13.21 16.44 10.09
C LEU A 353 -12.85 15.01 9.73
N VAL A 354 -13.75 14.28 9.05
CA VAL A 354 -13.46 12.91 8.60
C VAL A 354 -12.30 12.93 7.59
N ALA A 355 -12.25 13.89 6.67
CA ALA A 355 -11.12 14.04 5.75
C ALA A 355 -9.79 14.25 6.47
N ALA A 356 -9.76 15.06 7.53
CA ALA A 356 -8.57 15.30 8.34
C ALA A 356 -8.12 14.04 9.10
N CYS A 357 -9.06 13.27 9.68
CA CYS A 357 -8.76 11.98 10.31
C CYS A 357 -8.19 10.98 9.30
N LEU A 358 -8.80 10.86 8.13
CA LEU A 358 -8.31 10.00 7.05
C LEU A 358 -6.93 10.45 6.56
N GLN A 359 -6.68 11.76 6.47
CA GLN A 359 -5.37 12.28 6.09
C GLN A 359 -4.25 11.76 6.99
N VAL A 360 -4.46 11.77 8.31
CA VAL A 360 -3.48 11.23 9.26
C VAL A 360 -3.29 9.74 9.02
N PHE A 361 -4.37 8.96 8.96
CA PHE A 361 -4.27 7.50 8.78
C PHE A 361 -3.56 7.13 7.48
N LEU A 362 -3.88 7.80 6.37
CA LEU A 362 -3.30 7.52 5.06
C LEU A 362 -1.83 7.97 4.96
N ARG A 363 -1.44 9.03 5.67
CA ARG A 363 -0.04 9.48 5.73
C ARG A 363 0.82 8.64 6.68
N GLU A 364 0.23 7.78 7.50
CA GLU A 364 0.97 6.81 8.32
C GLU A 364 1.06 5.41 7.67
N LEU A 365 0.61 5.26 6.41
CA LEU A 365 0.74 3.99 5.70
C LEU A 365 2.23 3.65 5.42
N PRO A 366 2.65 2.37 5.55
CA PRO A 366 1.82 1.18 5.82
C PRO A 366 1.55 0.91 7.32
N ASN A 367 2.18 1.63 8.25
CA ASN A 367 2.09 1.39 9.70
C ASN A 367 0.65 1.43 10.20
N SER A 368 -0.17 2.35 9.71
CA SER A 368 -1.58 2.46 10.11
C SER A 368 -2.42 1.22 9.76
N MET A 369 -2.04 0.42 8.75
CA MET A 369 -2.75 -0.83 8.43
C MET A 369 -2.52 -1.95 9.46
N HIS A 370 -1.42 -1.88 10.20
CA HIS A 370 -1.13 -2.83 11.26
C HIS A 370 -1.94 -2.55 12.53
N SER A 371 -2.59 -1.37 12.62
CA SER A 371 -3.44 -0.99 13.75
C SER A 371 -4.89 -1.44 13.52
N PRO A 372 -5.44 -2.36 14.32
CA PRO A 372 -6.83 -2.79 14.19
C PRO A 372 -7.82 -1.65 14.48
N ASN A 373 -7.43 -0.69 15.33
CA ASN A 373 -8.23 0.48 15.66
C ASN A 373 -8.43 1.42 14.47
N VAL A 374 -7.49 1.46 13.53
CA VAL A 374 -7.61 2.21 12.28
C VAL A 374 -8.33 1.36 11.23
N MET A 375 -7.96 0.10 11.09
CA MET A 375 -8.51 -0.76 10.02
C MET A 375 -10.00 -1.05 10.15
N LYS A 376 -10.59 -0.96 11.35
CA LYS A 376 -12.05 -1.09 11.53
C LYS A 376 -12.86 -0.09 10.69
N TYR A 377 -12.28 1.09 10.38
CA TYR A 377 -12.93 2.12 9.56
C TYR A 377 -12.88 1.84 8.06
N PHE A 378 -11.99 0.96 7.60
CA PHE A 378 -11.83 0.66 6.17
C PHE A 378 -12.41 -0.69 5.77
N CYS A 379 -12.28 -1.71 6.62
CA CYS A 379 -12.53 -3.09 6.23
C CYS A 379 -14.01 -3.51 6.25
N SER A 380 -14.83 -3.01 7.18
CA SER A 380 -16.21 -3.52 7.33
C SER A 380 -17.18 -2.88 6.32
N PRO A 381 -18.22 -3.60 5.88
CA PRO A 381 -19.24 -3.03 4.99
C PRO A 381 -19.99 -1.87 5.65
N GLU A 382 -20.27 -1.96 6.94
CA GLU A 382 -20.89 -0.89 7.73
C GLU A 382 -20.00 0.35 7.79
N ALA A 383 -18.69 0.20 8.03
CA ALA A 383 -17.77 1.33 8.02
C ALA A 383 -17.67 1.98 6.64
N LYS A 384 -17.67 1.17 5.55
CA LYS A 384 -17.78 1.69 4.18
C LYS A 384 -19.06 2.52 3.99
N GLU A 385 -20.20 2.03 4.46
CA GLU A 385 -21.47 2.75 4.36
C GLU A 385 -21.45 4.07 5.15
N ARG A 386 -20.92 4.06 6.38
CA ARG A 386 -20.71 5.30 7.16
C ARG A 386 -19.79 6.28 6.45
N LEU A 387 -18.67 5.82 5.88
CA LEU A 387 -17.79 6.66 5.05
C LEU A 387 -18.49 7.17 3.79
N ALA A 388 -19.35 6.36 3.17
CA ALA A 388 -20.10 6.76 1.98
C ALA A 388 -21.10 7.87 2.27
N LEU A 389 -21.78 7.83 3.43
CA LEU A 389 -22.71 8.88 3.87
C LEU A 389 -22.04 10.25 4.00
N VAL A 390 -20.78 10.28 4.47
CA VAL A 390 -19.99 11.52 4.60
C VAL A 390 -19.24 11.90 3.31
N GLY A 391 -19.22 11.03 2.30
CA GLY A 391 -18.56 11.28 1.01
C GLY A 391 -17.07 10.89 0.95
N HIS A 392 -16.63 9.96 1.80
CA HIS A 392 -15.24 9.47 1.85
C HIS A 392 -15.04 8.02 1.40
N ALA A 393 -16.09 7.30 1.05
CA ALA A 393 -15.95 6.00 0.38
C ALA A 393 -15.83 6.20 -1.14
N SER A 394 -14.72 5.72 -1.73
CA SER A 394 -14.47 5.90 -3.16
C SER A 394 -13.57 4.79 -3.71
N PHE A 395 -13.65 4.54 -5.03
CA PHE A 395 -12.71 3.65 -5.72
C PHE A 395 -11.26 4.08 -5.48
N LEU A 396 -10.97 5.38 -5.56
CA LEU A 396 -9.63 5.95 -5.36
C LEU A 396 -9.03 5.58 -3.99
N LEU A 397 -9.80 5.71 -2.91
CA LEU A 397 -9.37 5.34 -1.55
C LEU A 397 -9.03 3.86 -1.47
N TYR A 398 -9.96 3.00 -1.85
CA TYR A 398 -9.76 1.56 -1.75
C TYR A 398 -8.74 1.03 -2.74
N PHE A 399 -8.50 1.74 -3.84
CA PHE A 399 -7.47 1.38 -4.80
C PHE A 399 -6.10 1.60 -4.18
N PHE A 400 -5.89 2.75 -3.55
CA PHE A 400 -4.65 3.03 -2.84
C PHE A 400 -4.42 2.03 -1.69
N LEU A 401 -5.41 1.83 -0.82
CA LEU A 401 -5.29 0.90 0.31
C LEU A 401 -5.03 -0.54 -0.13
N SER A 402 -5.77 -1.05 -1.13
CA SER A 402 -5.59 -2.42 -1.62
C SER A 402 -4.21 -2.63 -2.21
N GLN A 403 -3.67 -1.62 -2.91
CA GLN A 403 -2.32 -1.74 -3.46
C GLN A 403 -1.26 -1.94 -2.37
N ILE A 404 -1.34 -1.20 -1.27
CA ILE A 404 -0.39 -1.34 -0.17
C ILE A 404 -0.60 -2.69 0.53
N ALA A 405 -1.85 -3.08 0.78
CA ALA A 405 -2.17 -4.36 1.39
C ALA A 405 -1.64 -5.56 0.57
N MET A 406 -1.74 -5.49 -0.76
CA MET A 406 -1.18 -6.50 -1.67
C MET A 406 0.36 -6.52 -1.70
N GLU A 407 1.01 -5.37 -1.49
CA GLU A 407 2.49 -5.28 -1.38
C GLU A 407 3.00 -5.86 -0.05
N GLU A 408 2.25 -5.70 1.05
CA GLU A 408 2.60 -6.23 2.38
C GLU A 408 2.32 -7.74 2.49
N ASP A 409 1.06 -8.15 2.28
CA ASP A 409 0.66 -9.56 2.32
C ASP A 409 -0.58 -9.81 1.46
N MET A 410 -0.35 -10.40 0.28
CA MET A 410 -1.40 -10.79 -0.65
C MET A 410 -2.44 -11.75 -0.05
N LYS A 411 -2.02 -12.59 0.93
CA LYS A 411 -2.85 -13.65 1.50
C LYS A 411 -3.66 -13.17 2.72
N ALA A 412 -3.32 -12.01 3.29
CA ALA A 412 -3.98 -11.50 4.49
C ALA A 412 -5.49 -11.25 4.32
N ASN A 413 -6.27 -11.52 5.37
CA ASN A 413 -7.72 -11.26 5.41
C ASN A 413 -8.08 -9.80 5.14
N THR A 414 -7.28 -8.88 5.63
CA THR A 414 -7.40 -7.44 5.39
C THR A 414 -7.32 -7.10 3.90
N THR A 415 -6.40 -7.72 3.15
CA THR A 415 -6.23 -7.51 1.70
C THR A 415 -7.49 -7.87 0.92
N VAL A 416 -8.10 -9.02 1.21
CA VAL A 416 -9.37 -9.41 0.57
C VAL A 416 -10.51 -8.47 0.96
N MET A 417 -10.63 -8.10 2.23
CA MET A 417 -11.68 -7.17 2.67
C MET A 417 -11.57 -5.82 1.94
N LEU A 418 -10.37 -5.26 1.81
CA LEU A 418 -10.12 -4.02 1.08
C LEU A 418 -10.42 -4.15 -0.42
N LEU A 419 -10.06 -5.27 -1.04
CA LEU A 419 -10.37 -5.57 -2.44
C LEU A 419 -11.87 -5.75 -2.69
N GLU A 420 -12.62 -6.31 -1.73
CA GLU A 420 -14.08 -6.34 -1.79
C GLU A 420 -14.67 -4.92 -1.71
N ARG A 421 -14.13 -4.06 -0.84
CA ARG A 421 -14.54 -2.64 -0.79
C ARG A 421 -14.19 -1.90 -2.08
N LEU A 422 -13.06 -2.22 -2.71
CA LEU A 422 -12.65 -1.70 -4.01
C LEU A 422 -13.65 -2.08 -5.10
N ALA A 423 -14.02 -3.37 -5.16
CA ALA A 423 -15.02 -3.88 -6.10
C ALA A 423 -16.40 -3.25 -5.88
N ASP A 424 -16.81 -3.07 -4.62
CA ASP A 424 -18.05 -2.38 -4.25
C ASP A 424 -18.09 -0.92 -4.74
N CYS A 425 -16.94 -0.27 -4.86
CA CYS A 425 -16.83 1.12 -5.32
C CYS A 425 -16.56 1.23 -6.83
N ALA A 426 -16.40 0.12 -7.54
CA ALA A 426 -16.08 0.10 -8.97
C ALA A 426 -17.31 0.42 -9.82
N THR A 427 -17.27 1.55 -10.50
CA THR A 427 -18.36 2.04 -11.37
C THR A 427 -18.03 1.81 -12.84
N GLU A 428 -16.84 2.22 -13.26
CA GLU A 428 -16.34 2.10 -14.62
C GLU A 428 -15.95 0.65 -15.00
N SER A 429 -15.95 0.36 -16.31
CA SER A 429 -15.57 -0.97 -16.81
C SER A 429 -14.14 -1.36 -16.41
N TRP A 430 -13.16 -0.47 -16.60
CA TRP A 430 -11.76 -0.74 -16.24
C TRP A 430 -11.57 -0.91 -14.72
N GLN A 431 -12.39 -0.23 -13.90
CA GLN A 431 -12.36 -0.38 -12.44
C GLN A 431 -12.82 -1.78 -12.03
N LYS A 432 -13.90 -2.28 -12.65
CA LYS A 432 -14.42 -3.64 -12.41
C LYS A 432 -13.42 -4.70 -12.87
N GLN A 433 -12.87 -4.52 -14.07
CA GLN A 433 -11.79 -5.37 -14.60
C GLN A 433 -10.65 -5.52 -13.60
N LEU A 434 -10.12 -4.40 -13.10
CA LEU A 434 -9.02 -4.39 -12.15
C LEU A 434 -9.40 -5.01 -10.81
N ALA A 435 -10.51 -4.57 -10.20
CA ALA A 435 -10.91 -5.02 -8.86
C ALA A 435 -11.18 -6.52 -8.81
N TYR A 436 -11.96 -7.06 -9.77
CA TYR A 436 -12.24 -8.49 -9.84
C TYR A 436 -10.99 -9.31 -10.17
N HIS A 437 -10.11 -8.79 -11.04
CA HIS A 437 -8.85 -9.46 -11.34
C HIS A 437 -7.97 -9.56 -10.10
N GLN A 438 -7.81 -8.47 -9.33
CA GLN A 438 -7.02 -8.46 -8.10
C GLN A 438 -7.61 -9.38 -7.02
N LEU A 439 -8.94 -9.43 -6.87
CA LEU A 439 -9.62 -10.41 -6.02
C LEU A 439 -9.29 -11.85 -6.44
N GLY A 440 -9.36 -12.15 -7.75
CA GLY A 440 -8.98 -13.45 -8.29
C GLY A 440 -7.53 -13.83 -7.95
N VAL A 441 -6.59 -12.89 -8.07
CA VAL A 441 -5.19 -13.09 -7.70
C VAL A 441 -5.03 -13.37 -6.21
N ALA A 442 -5.66 -12.58 -5.34
CA ALA A 442 -5.59 -12.78 -3.88
C ALA A 442 -6.13 -14.15 -3.46
N MET A 443 -7.29 -14.56 -4.01
CA MET A 443 -7.88 -15.88 -3.74
C MET A 443 -7.02 -17.02 -4.31
N TYR A 444 -6.39 -16.83 -5.48
CA TYR A 444 -5.47 -17.81 -6.06
C TYR A 444 -4.27 -18.07 -5.15
N GLU A 445 -3.66 -17.01 -4.62
CA GLU A 445 -2.53 -17.10 -3.68
C GLU A 445 -2.89 -17.79 -2.35
N ARG A 446 -4.16 -17.69 -1.94
CA ARG A 446 -4.71 -18.45 -0.81
C ARG A 446 -5.03 -19.90 -1.11
N LYS A 447 -4.88 -20.32 -2.37
CA LYS A 447 -5.26 -21.65 -2.89
C LYS A 447 -6.77 -21.90 -2.86
N GLU A 448 -7.58 -20.84 -2.76
CA GLU A 448 -9.05 -20.88 -2.83
C GLU A 448 -9.49 -20.89 -4.31
N TYR A 449 -9.14 -21.95 -5.04
CA TYR A 449 -9.21 -21.96 -6.50
C TYR A 449 -10.63 -21.82 -7.09
N LYS A 450 -11.67 -22.20 -6.35
CA LYS A 450 -13.06 -22.05 -6.82
C LYS A 450 -13.48 -20.59 -6.83
N ASP A 451 -13.22 -19.88 -5.73
CA ASP A 451 -13.54 -18.47 -5.59
C ASP A 451 -12.66 -17.62 -6.50
N ALA A 452 -11.36 -17.95 -6.59
CA ALA A 452 -10.44 -17.34 -7.55
C ALA A 452 -10.96 -17.45 -8.99
N GLN A 453 -11.41 -18.64 -9.40
CA GLN A 453 -11.95 -18.86 -10.75
C GLN A 453 -13.18 -17.96 -11.01
N SER A 454 -14.11 -17.88 -10.05
CA SER A 454 -15.30 -17.02 -10.18
C SER A 454 -14.92 -15.55 -10.35
N TRP A 455 -13.96 -15.04 -9.57
CA TRP A 455 -13.52 -13.64 -9.70
C TRP A 455 -12.80 -13.36 -11.02
N PHE A 456 -11.99 -14.29 -11.51
CA PHE A 456 -11.37 -14.15 -12.83
C PHE A 456 -12.39 -14.21 -13.97
N GLU A 457 -13.46 -15.01 -13.84
CA GLU A 457 -14.58 -15.04 -14.79
C GLU A 457 -15.30 -13.69 -14.84
N GLU A 458 -15.64 -13.09 -13.69
CA GLU A 458 -16.26 -11.75 -13.61
C GLU A 458 -15.34 -10.65 -14.19
N ALA A 459 -14.03 -10.75 -13.96
CA ALA A 459 -13.05 -9.82 -14.54
C ALA A 459 -12.98 -9.96 -16.07
N TYR A 460 -13.02 -11.19 -16.58
CA TYR A 460 -13.05 -11.47 -18.02
C TYR A 460 -14.35 -10.97 -18.66
N GLU A 461 -15.50 -11.22 -18.04
CA GLU A 461 -16.80 -10.70 -18.47
C GLU A 461 -16.85 -9.17 -18.47
N SER A 462 -16.10 -8.53 -17.58
CA SER A 462 -15.92 -7.07 -17.55
C SER A 462 -14.97 -6.53 -18.64
N GLY A 463 -14.32 -7.40 -19.42
CA GLY A 463 -13.45 -7.06 -20.55
C GLY A 463 -11.95 -7.34 -20.35
N HIS A 464 -11.54 -7.86 -19.19
CA HIS A 464 -10.12 -8.11 -18.92
C HIS A 464 -9.65 -9.47 -19.47
N ILE A 465 -9.17 -9.47 -20.71
CA ILE A 465 -8.78 -10.70 -21.43
C ILE A 465 -7.70 -11.49 -20.67
N TYR A 466 -6.73 -10.81 -20.06
CA TYR A 466 -5.64 -11.45 -19.31
C TYR A 466 -6.15 -12.30 -18.13
N SER A 467 -7.34 -12.03 -17.57
CA SER A 467 -7.93 -12.86 -16.52
C SER A 467 -8.16 -14.32 -16.94
N LYS A 468 -8.18 -14.64 -18.25
CA LYS A 468 -8.18 -16.02 -18.75
C LYS A 468 -7.00 -16.85 -18.23
N VAL A 469 -5.86 -16.22 -17.96
CA VAL A 469 -4.71 -16.86 -17.31
C VAL A 469 -5.12 -17.45 -15.95
N GLY A 470 -5.75 -16.64 -15.10
CA GLY A 470 -6.22 -17.09 -13.79
C GLY A 470 -7.27 -18.21 -13.87
N ILE A 471 -8.17 -18.15 -14.86
CA ILE A 471 -9.15 -19.23 -15.12
C ILE A 471 -8.44 -20.53 -15.54
N ALA A 472 -7.45 -20.44 -16.43
CA ALA A 472 -6.71 -21.60 -16.90
C ALA A 472 -5.91 -22.25 -15.76
N ARG A 473 -5.24 -21.44 -14.93
CA ARG A 473 -4.45 -21.93 -13.79
C ARG A 473 -5.28 -22.57 -12.72
N THR A 474 -6.38 -21.95 -12.32
CA THR A 474 -7.31 -22.53 -11.33
C THR A 474 -7.87 -23.87 -11.82
N LYS A 475 -8.21 -23.99 -13.10
CA LYS A 475 -8.60 -25.29 -13.72
C LYS A 475 -7.48 -26.32 -13.70
N CYS A 476 -6.26 -25.92 -14.04
CA CYS A 476 -5.10 -26.82 -14.01
C CYS A 476 -4.80 -27.32 -12.59
N LYS A 477 -4.80 -26.44 -11.58
CA LYS A 477 -4.61 -26.81 -10.16
C LYS A 477 -5.72 -27.73 -9.63
N ARG A 478 -6.89 -27.73 -10.27
CA ARG A 478 -8.02 -28.64 -9.99
C ARG A 478 -7.96 -29.95 -10.81
N GLY A 479 -6.89 -30.21 -11.55
CA GLY A 479 -6.68 -31.45 -12.32
C GLY A 479 -7.12 -31.39 -13.78
N HIS A 480 -7.61 -30.24 -14.27
CA HIS A 480 -8.11 -30.10 -15.64
C HIS A 480 -7.06 -29.48 -16.60
N LYS A 481 -5.84 -30.04 -16.65
CA LYS A 481 -4.70 -29.54 -17.46
C LYS A 481 -5.06 -29.36 -18.95
N TYR A 482 -5.72 -30.35 -19.57
CA TYR A 482 -6.12 -30.27 -20.98
C TYR A 482 -7.13 -29.13 -21.26
N SER A 483 -8.05 -28.87 -20.32
CA SER A 483 -9.01 -27.77 -20.46
C SER A 483 -8.30 -26.41 -20.41
N ALA A 484 -7.29 -26.26 -19.55
CA ALA A 484 -6.45 -25.07 -19.48
C ALA A 484 -5.66 -24.86 -20.79
N TYR A 485 -5.03 -25.92 -21.30
CA TYR A 485 -4.30 -25.89 -22.57
C TYR A 485 -5.20 -25.44 -23.75
N LYS A 486 -6.38 -26.06 -23.89
CA LYS A 486 -7.34 -25.73 -24.96
C LYS A 486 -7.80 -24.26 -24.87
N MET A 487 -8.01 -23.76 -23.65
CA MET A 487 -8.44 -22.38 -23.41
C MET A 487 -7.39 -21.35 -23.86
N ILE A 488 -6.12 -21.56 -23.50
CA ILE A 488 -5.06 -20.65 -23.94
C ILE A 488 -4.79 -20.80 -25.44
N SER A 489 -4.91 -22.01 -25.98
CA SER A 489 -4.79 -22.23 -27.43
C SER A 489 -5.87 -21.50 -28.23
N SER A 490 -7.12 -21.51 -27.76
CA SER A 490 -8.19 -20.72 -28.39
C SER A 490 -7.90 -19.21 -28.30
N LEU A 491 -7.34 -18.76 -27.17
CA LEU A 491 -6.99 -17.35 -26.99
C LEU A 491 -5.93 -16.89 -27.99
N ILE A 492 -4.90 -17.71 -28.23
CA ILE A 492 -3.85 -17.45 -29.22
C ILE A 492 -4.41 -17.40 -30.65
N SER A 493 -5.45 -18.19 -30.96
CA SER A 493 -6.09 -18.17 -32.28
C SER A 493 -7.05 -17.00 -32.48
N GLU A 494 -7.66 -16.50 -31.39
CA GLU A 494 -8.67 -15.44 -31.44
C GLU A 494 -8.05 -14.04 -31.50
N TYR A 495 -6.91 -13.84 -30.84
CA TYR A 495 -6.24 -12.55 -30.74
C TYR A 495 -4.86 -12.56 -31.38
N LYS A 496 -4.27 -11.38 -31.61
CA LYS A 496 -2.87 -11.25 -32.01
C LYS A 496 -1.98 -11.91 -30.94
N PRO A 497 -1.16 -12.92 -31.29
CA PRO A 497 -0.29 -13.59 -30.33
C PRO A 497 0.70 -12.63 -29.68
N VAL A 498 0.86 -12.77 -28.37
CA VAL A 498 1.79 -12.01 -27.53
C VAL A 498 2.54 -12.97 -26.62
N GLY A 499 3.78 -12.63 -26.23
CA GLY A 499 4.70 -13.58 -25.60
C GLY A 499 4.15 -14.26 -24.34
N TRP A 500 3.40 -13.53 -23.51
CA TRP A 500 2.82 -14.11 -22.29
C TRP A 500 1.80 -15.21 -22.55
N MET A 501 1.12 -15.23 -23.71
CA MET A 501 0.16 -16.29 -24.06
C MET A 501 0.87 -17.62 -24.28
N HIS A 502 1.99 -17.60 -25.01
CA HIS A 502 2.82 -18.79 -25.21
C HIS A 502 3.50 -19.22 -23.91
N GLN A 503 3.99 -18.26 -23.11
CA GLN A 503 4.50 -18.53 -21.77
C GLN A 503 3.46 -19.27 -20.93
N GLU A 504 2.22 -18.80 -20.92
CA GLU A 504 1.15 -19.42 -20.14
C GLU A 504 0.78 -20.81 -20.68
N ARG A 505 0.68 -20.97 -22.00
CA ARG A 505 0.39 -22.27 -22.62
C ARG A 505 1.44 -23.33 -22.29
N SER A 506 2.71 -22.91 -22.20
CA SER A 506 3.84 -23.78 -21.85
C SER A 506 3.69 -24.46 -20.48
N LEU A 507 2.86 -23.93 -19.58
CA LEU A 507 2.57 -24.54 -18.27
C LEU A 507 1.68 -25.79 -18.39
N TYR A 508 1.00 -25.96 -19.52
CA TYR A 508 -0.01 -27.00 -19.74
C TYR A 508 0.38 -28.06 -20.77
N CYS A 509 1.59 -27.98 -21.33
CA CYS A 509 2.18 -28.97 -22.22
C CYS A 509 3.57 -29.40 -21.73
N ASP A 510 4.11 -30.46 -22.31
CA ASP A 510 5.36 -31.08 -21.88
C ASP A 510 6.29 -31.32 -23.10
N GLY A 511 7.58 -31.56 -22.84
CA GLY A 511 8.55 -31.92 -23.88
C GLY A 511 8.77 -30.85 -24.95
N LYS A 512 8.72 -31.25 -26.23
CA LYS A 512 9.02 -30.38 -27.38
C LYS A 512 8.04 -29.21 -27.54
N GLU A 513 6.76 -29.45 -27.27
CA GLU A 513 5.73 -28.39 -27.38
C GLU A 513 6.00 -27.28 -26.36
N LYS A 514 6.32 -27.65 -25.12
CA LYS A 514 6.70 -26.70 -24.07
C LYS A 514 7.89 -25.84 -24.50
N MET A 515 8.94 -26.48 -25.03
CA MET A 515 10.12 -25.75 -25.49
C MET A 515 9.82 -24.79 -26.64
N SER A 516 9.01 -25.22 -27.61
CA SER A 516 8.57 -24.36 -28.72
C SER A 516 7.76 -23.15 -28.23
N ASP A 517 6.86 -23.35 -27.26
CA ASP A 517 6.11 -22.23 -26.66
C ASP A 517 7.02 -21.27 -25.88
N LEU A 518 8.03 -21.78 -25.16
CA LEU A 518 9.00 -20.93 -24.47
C LEU A 518 9.88 -20.13 -25.45
N GLU A 519 10.25 -20.71 -26.58
CA GLU A 519 10.98 -20.03 -27.65
C GLU A 519 10.14 -18.91 -28.25
N MET A 520 8.91 -19.21 -28.68
CA MET A 520 7.94 -18.24 -29.19
C MET A 520 7.66 -17.11 -28.18
N ALA A 521 7.57 -17.44 -26.90
CA ALA A 521 7.38 -16.44 -25.85
C ALA A 521 8.52 -15.41 -25.83
N THR A 522 9.78 -15.87 -25.92
CA THR A 522 10.96 -14.99 -25.93
C THR A 522 11.18 -14.26 -27.26
N GLU A 523 10.72 -14.82 -28.38
CA GLU A 523 10.74 -14.15 -29.69
C GLU A 523 9.77 -12.97 -29.72
N LEU A 524 8.58 -13.15 -29.13
CA LEU A 524 7.55 -12.11 -29.05
C LEU A 524 7.83 -11.09 -27.94
N ASP A 525 8.40 -11.52 -26.82
CA ASP A 525 8.75 -10.67 -25.69
C ASP A 525 10.00 -11.18 -24.95
N PRO A 526 11.19 -10.62 -25.25
CA PRO A 526 12.45 -11.02 -24.62
C PRO A 526 12.58 -10.55 -23.16
N THR A 527 11.62 -9.80 -22.62
CA THR A 527 11.64 -9.31 -21.24
C THR A 527 10.95 -10.26 -20.25
N LEU A 528 10.31 -11.31 -20.75
CA LEU A 528 9.68 -12.35 -19.93
C LEU A 528 10.71 -13.20 -19.20
N CYS A 529 10.72 -13.18 -17.86
CA CYS A 529 11.74 -13.88 -17.09
C CYS A 529 11.55 -15.41 -17.05
N PHE A 530 10.30 -15.89 -17.02
CA PHE A 530 10.01 -17.31 -16.80
C PHE A 530 10.63 -18.25 -17.85
N PRO A 531 10.57 -17.97 -19.18
CA PRO A 531 11.20 -18.84 -20.17
C PRO A 531 12.70 -19.03 -19.95
N TYR A 532 13.44 -17.97 -19.65
CA TYR A 532 14.88 -18.07 -19.36
C TYR A 532 15.15 -18.84 -18.08
N LYS A 533 14.38 -18.60 -17.00
CA LYS A 533 14.51 -19.32 -15.74
C LYS A 533 14.27 -20.83 -15.94
N TYR A 534 13.19 -21.19 -16.64
CA TYR A 534 12.84 -22.57 -16.90
C TYR A 534 13.93 -23.27 -17.72
N ARG A 535 14.38 -22.66 -18.83
CA ARG A 535 15.45 -23.23 -19.67
C ARG A 535 16.77 -23.35 -18.91
N ALA A 536 17.13 -22.36 -18.09
CA ALA A 536 18.35 -22.41 -17.27
C ALA A 536 18.31 -23.56 -16.25
N VAL A 537 17.18 -23.76 -15.57
CA VAL A 537 17.02 -24.88 -14.63
C VAL A 537 17.04 -26.23 -15.34
N LEU A 538 16.38 -26.36 -16.49
CA LEU A 538 16.45 -27.60 -17.30
C LEU A 538 17.89 -27.91 -17.77
N LEU A 539 18.67 -26.88 -18.13
CA LEU A 539 20.08 -27.03 -18.46
C LEU A 539 20.92 -27.46 -17.25
N LEU A 540 20.60 -26.93 -16.07
CA LEU A 540 21.24 -27.34 -14.81
C LEU A 540 20.93 -28.81 -14.47
N GLU A 541 19.67 -29.22 -14.58
CA GLU A 541 19.22 -30.61 -14.36
C GLU A 541 19.88 -31.58 -15.35
N THR A 542 20.22 -31.12 -16.56
CA THR A 542 20.97 -31.89 -17.56
C THR A 542 22.49 -31.74 -17.43
N ASN A 543 22.98 -31.22 -16.29
CA ASN A 543 24.40 -31.01 -15.96
C ASN A 543 25.17 -30.09 -16.93
N LYS A 544 24.48 -29.18 -17.60
CA LYS A 544 25.06 -28.17 -18.51
C LYS A 544 25.14 -26.81 -17.81
N ILE A 545 25.87 -26.76 -16.69
CA ILE A 545 25.93 -25.61 -15.77
C ILE A 545 26.37 -24.31 -16.48
N GLY A 546 27.42 -24.36 -17.32
CA GLY A 546 27.87 -23.17 -18.06
C GLY A 546 26.83 -22.63 -19.05
N ALA A 547 26.06 -23.51 -19.69
CA ALA A 547 24.97 -23.10 -20.56
C ALA A 547 23.81 -22.49 -19.76
N ALA A 548 23.52 -23.01 -18.56
CA ALA A 548 22.51 -22.47 -17.66
C ALA A 548 22.85 -21.02 -17.24
N ILE A 549 24.12 -20.74 -16.90
CA ILE A 549 24.59 -19.37 -16.58
C ILE A 549 24.43 -18.43 -17.79
N SER A 550 24.81 -18.89 -18.98
CA SER A 550 24.65 -18.11 -20.22
C SER A 550 23.17 -17.79 -20.47
N GLU A 551 22.29 -18.77 -20.27
CA GLU A 551 20.85 -18.63 -20.48
C GLU A 551 20.20 -17.63 -19.53
N ILE A 552 20.46 -17.72 -18.22
CA ILE A 552 19.93 -16.76 -17.23
C ILE A 552 20.56 -15.36 -17.39
N SER A 553 21.80 -15.28 -17.89
CA SER A 553 22.44 -13.99 -18.14
C SER A 553 21.81 -13.22 -19.30
N LYS A 554 21.14 -13.89 -20.24
CA LYS A 554 20.37 -13.23 -21.31
C LYS A 554 19.26 -12.35 -20.73
N ILE A 555 18.43 -12.87 -19.82
CA ILE A 555 17.33 -12.07 -19.24
C ILE A 555 17.86 -10.92 -18.38
N ILE A 556 18.94 -11.14 -17.63
CA ILE A 556 19.55 -10.10 -16.77
C ILE A 556 20.04 -8.90 -17.61
N SER A 557 20.40 -9.11 -18.88
CA SER A 557 20.75 -8.03 -19.81
C SER A 557 19.56 -7.14 -20.21
N PHE A 558 18.33 -7.67 -20.16
CA PHE A 558 17.10 -6.90 -20.42
C PHE A 558 16.51 -6.30 -19.14
N LYS A 559 16.46 -7.10 -18.07
CA LYS A 559 15.82 -6.74 -16.81
C LYS A 559 16.55 -7.39 -15.64
N VAL A 560 17.01 -6.56 -14.71
CA VAL A 560 17.54 -7.03 -13.43
C VAL A 560 16.38 -7.23 -12.46
N SER A 561 16.16 -8.48 -12.04
CA SER A 561 15.18 -8.83 -11.01
C SER A 561 15.81 -9.69 -9.92
N PRO A 562 15.37 -9.56 -8.65
CA PRO A 562 15.92 -10.34 -7.53
C PRO A 562 15.88 -11.85 -7.76
N ASP A 563 14.78 -12.36 -8.29
CA ASP A 563 14.58 -13.79 -8.56
C ASP A 563 15.52 -14.34 -9.65
N CYS A 564 15.89 -13.53 -10.65
CA CYS A 564 16.89 -13.92 -11.65
C CYS A 564 18.31 -13.89 -11.08
N LEU A 565 18.63 -12.91 -10.22
CA LEU A 565 19.93 -12.84 -9.53
C LEU A 565 20.09 -14.00 -8.55
N GLU A 566 19.05 -14.34 -7.80
CA GLU A 566 19.02 -15.50 -6.92
C GLU A 566 19.29 -16.79 -7.71
N LEU A 567 18.57 -17.00 -8.81
CA LEU A 567 18.76 -18.21 -9.63
C LEU A 567 20.18 -18.30 -10.20
N ARG A 568 20.75 -17.18 -10.68
CA ARG A 568 22.13 -17.17 -11.18
C ARG A 568 23.15 -17.40 -10.06
N ALA A 569 22.93 -16.86 -8.87
CA ALA A 569 23.76 -17.14 -7.70
C ALA A 569 23.70 -18.63 -7.33
N TRP A 570 22.51 -19.22 -7.32
CA TRP A 570 22.30 -20.64 -7.03
C TRP A 570 23.05 -21.55 -8.02
N ILE A 571 22.95 -21.25 -9.33
CA ILE A 571 23.70 -21.97 -10.37
C ILE A 571 25.21 -21.76 -10.22
N SER A 572 25.66 -20.57 -9.80
CA SER A 572 27.08 -20.27 -9.59
C SER A 572 27.67 -21.03 -8.40
N ILE A 573 26.90 -21.20 -7.32
CA ILE A 573 27.27 -22.06 -6.18
C ILE A 573 27.43 -23.51 -6.66
N ALA A 574 26.51 -24.01 -7.49
CA ALA A 574 26.61 -25.35 -8.09
C ALA A 574 27.82 -25.51 -9.03
N MET A 575 28.33 -24.41 -9.61
CA MET A 575 29.56 -24.39 -10.39
C MET A 575 30.83 -24.23 -9.54
N GLU A 576 30.70 -24.06 -8.23
CA GLU A 576 31.79 -23.68 -7.31
C GLU A 576 32.42 -22.31 -7.63
N ASP A 577 31.70 -21.46 -8.37
CA ASP A 577 32.07 -20.07 -8.64
C ASP A 577 31.50 -19.15 -7.54
N TYR A 578 32.08 -19.27 -6.35
CA TYR A 578 31.63 -18.56 -5.16
C TYR A 578 31.79 -17.04 -5.27
N GLU A 579 32.76 -16.56 -6.07
CA GLU A 579 32.95 -15.13 -6.31
C GLU A 579 31.77 -14.52 -7.07
N ARG A 580 31.32 -15.18 -8.15
CA ARG A 580 30.13 -14.71 -8.89
C ARG A 580 28.86 -14.86 -8.08
N ALA A 581 28.71 -15.94 -7.32
CA ALA A 581 27.58 -16.11 -6.42
C ALA A 581 27.50 -14.97 -5.40
N LEU A 582 28.60 -14.68 -4.70
CA LEU A 582 28.65 -13.61 -3.70
C LEU A 582 28.39 -12.23 -4.31
N ARG A 583 28.89 -11.98 -5.53
CA ARG A 583 28.59 -10.75 -6.29
C ARG A 583 27.08 -10.59 -6.51
N ASP A 584 26.42 -11.64 -7.01
CA ASP A 584 25.00 -11.58 -7.35
C ASP A 584 24.12 -11.44 -6.09
N VAL A 585 24.45 -12.14 -5.00
CA VAL A 585 23.74 -12.02 -3.71
C VAL A 585 23.86 -10.60 -3.15
N ARG A 586 25.06 -10.01 -3.15
CA ARG A 586 25.26 -8.63 -2.70
C ARG A 586 24.51 -7.64 -3.57
N ALA A 587 24.55 -7.80 -4.90
CA ALA A 587 23.79 -6.94 -5.81
C ALA A 587 22.28 -7.06 -5.54
N LEU A 588 21.77 -8.28 -5.33
CA LEU A 588 20.38 -8.53 -4.95
C LEU A 588 20.01 -7.81 -3.65
N LEU A 589 20.85 -7.85 -2.62
CA LEU A 589 20.61 -7.15 -1.35
C LEU A 589 20.63 -5.61 -1.49
N THR A 590 21.31 -5.06 -2.50
CA THR A 590 21.17 -3.63 -2.83
C THR A 590 19.78 -3.28 -3.37
N LEU A 591 19.13 -4.22 -4.07
CA LEU A 591 17.75 -4.08 -4.56
C LEU A 591 16.78 -4.25 -3.38
N GLU A 592 16.89 -5.37 -2.68
CA GLU A 592 15.99 -5.80 -1.61
C GLU A 592 16.81 -6.27 -0.38
N PRO A 593 17.02 -5.40 0.63
CA PRO A 593 17.87 -5.68 1.78
C PRO A 593 17.35 -6.82 2.65
N ASN A 594 16.03 -7.00 2.70
CA ASN A 594 15.36 -8.03 3.50
C ASN A 594 14.95 -9.24 2.64
N TYR A 595 15.65 -9.50 1.53
CA TYR A 595 15.28 -10.57 0.62
C TYR A 595 15.49 -11.95 1.25
N MET A 596 14.46 -12.79 1.13
CA MET A 596 14.46 -14.16 1.62
C MET A 596 14.68 -15.15 0.46
N MET A 597 15.90 -15.66 0.36
CA MET A 597 16.32 -16.64 -0.63
C MET A 597 15.77 -18.05 -0.34
N PHE A 598 15.85 -18.90 -1.35
CA PHE A 598 15.43 -20.30 -1.37
C PHE A 598 13.96 -20.48 -0.97
N HIS A 599 13.10 -19.72 -1.65
CA HIS A 599 11.64 -19.70 -1.39
C HIS A 599 11.29 -19.28 0.04
N GLY A 600 11.93 -18.23 0.54
CA GLY A 600 11.59 -17.66 1.85
C GLY A 600 12.31 -18.28 3.05
N LYS A 601 13.32 -19.13 2.83
CA LYS A 601 13.91 -19.97 3.89
C LYS A 601 15.22 -19.44 4.46
N MET A 602 15.95 -18.61 3.72
CA MET A 602 17.24 -18.07 4.16
C MET A 602 17.34 -16.58 3.88
N HIS A 603 17.76 -15.79 4.87
CA HIS A 603 18.05 -14.38 4.64
C HIS A 603 19.31 -14.22 3.78
N GLY A 604 19.30 -13.30 2.80
CA GLY A 604 20.45 -13.13 1.90
C GLY A 604 21.77 -12.80 2.63
N ASP A 605 21.72 -12.02 3.72
CA ASP A 605 22.92 -11.74 4.54
C ASP A 605 23.54 -13.02 5.14
N HIS A 606 22.72 -14.01 5.49
CA HIS A 606 23.23 -15.28 6.01
C HIS A 606 24.04 -16.01 4.93
N LEU A 607 23.55 -16.01 3.69
CA LEU A 607 24.29 -16.60 2.56
C LEU A 607 25.59 -15.84 2.27
N VAL A 608 25.60 -14.51 2.42
CA VAL A 608 26.82 -13.70 2.31
C VAL A 608 27.89 -14.16 3.31
N GLU A 609 27.51 -14.37 4.57
CA GLU A 609 28.45 -14.86 5.59
C GLU A 609 28.91 -16.30 5.32
N LEU A 610 28.04 -17.17 4.80
CA LEU A 610 28.42 -18.54 4.43
C LEU A 610 29.38 -18.59 3.24
N LEU A 611 29.23 -17.69 2.26
CA LEU A 611 30.10 -17.62 1.08
C LEU A 611 31.44 -16.92 1.37
N ARG A 612 31.50 -16.09 2.40
CA ARG A 612 32.67 -15.27 2.74
C ARG A 612 33.98 -16.05 2.88
N PRO A 613 34.04 -17.24 3.52
CA PRO A 613 35.29 -18.00 3.66
C PRO A 613 35.87 -18.52 2.33
N PHE A 614 35.04 -18.63 1.30
CA PHE A 614 35.41 -19.20 0.00
C PHE A 614 35.88 -18.15 -1.01
N VAL A 615 35.86 -16.86 -0.64
CA VAL A 615 36.19 -15.75 -1.54
C VAL A 615 37.32 -14.89 -0.96
N GLN A 616 38.17 -14.36 -1.82
CA GLN A 616 39.24 -13.45 -1.42
C GLN A 616 38.68 -12.25 -0.66
N GLN A 617 39.20 -12.02 0.54
CA GLN A 617 38.83 -10.84 1.34
C GLN A 617 39.57 -9.61 0.80
N TRP A 618 38.81 -8.56 0.49
CA TRP A 618 39.34 -7.31 -0.02
C TRP A 618 39.60 -6.33 1.12
N SER A 619 40.77 -5.68 1.09
CA SER A 619 41.01 -4.48 1.88
C SER A 619 40.15 -3.33 1.38
N GLN A 620 40.12 -2.23 2.14
CA GLN A 620 39.43 -1.02 1.69
C GLN A 620 40.02 -0.48 0.37
N ALA A 621 41.34 -0.56 0.20
CA ALA A 621 42.03 -0.14 -1.02
C ALA A 621 41.63 -1.04 -2.22
N ASP A 622 41.59 -2.35 -2.03
CA ASP A 622 41.16 -3.30 -3.06
C ASP A 622 39.71 -3.03 -3.49
N CYS A 623 38.82 -2.72 -2.54
CA CYS A 623 37.44 -2.36 -2.86
C CYS A 623 37.35 -1.10 -3.73
N TRP A 624 38.16 -0.07 -3.45
CA TRP A 624 38.16 1.15 -4.28
C TRP A 624 38.71 0.89 -5.68
N MET A 625 39.76 0.06 -5.80
CA MET A 625 40.31 -0.36 -7.11
C MET A 625 39.28 -1.16 -7.90
N GLN A 626 38.68 -2.19 -7.28
CA GLN A 626 37.63 -3.00 -7.90
C GLN A 626 36.41 -2.17 -8.31
N LEU A 627 36.02 -1.20 -7.49
CA LEU A 627 34.93 -0.28 -7.83
C LEU A 627 35.29 0.58 -9.05
N TYR A 628 36.52 1.10 -9.13
CA TYR A 628 36.97 1.88 -10.27
C TYR A 628 36.99 1.05 -11.55
N ASP A 629 37.60 -0.14 -11.51
CA ASP A 629 37.72 -1.03 -12.67
C ASP A 629 36.34 -1.43 -13.20
N ARG A 630 35.44 -1.86 -12.32
CA ARG A 630 34.07 -2.28 -12.69
C ARG A 630 33.20 -1.14 -13.17
N TRP A 631 33.38 0.05 -12.61
CA TRP A 631 32.69 1.23 -13.09
C TRP A 631 33.15 1.60 -14.50
N SER A 632 34.46 1.52 -14.75
CA SER A 632 35.05 1.80 -16.07
C SER A 632 34.60 0.78 -17.13
N SER A 633 34.40 -0.48 -16.75
CA SER A 633 33.93 -1.55 -17.63
C SER A 633 32.40 -1.64 -17.74
N VAL A 634 31.66 -0.70 -17.12
CA VAL A 634 30.18 -0.65 -17.18
C VAL A 634 29.54 -1.90 -16.52
N ASP A 635 30.25 -2.59 -15.62
CA ASP A 635 29.72 -3.69 -14.80
C ASP A 635 28.92 -3.13 -13.62
N ASP A 636 27.68 -2.72 -13.89
CA ASP A 636 26.78 -2.11 -12.89
C ASP A 636 26.48 -3.06 -11.73
N LEU A 637 26.28 -4.36 -12.00
CA LEU A 637 26.00 -5.37 -10.97
C LEU A 637 27.23 -5.62 -10.09
N GLY A 638 28.42 -5.76 -10.68
CA GLY A 638 29.64 -5.88 -9.90
C GLY A 638 29.94 -4.63 -9.09
N SER A 639 29.74 -3.45 -9.68
CA SER A 639 29.90 -2.17 -8.98
C SER A 639 28.96 -2.08 -7.77
N LEU A 640 27.70 -2.51 -7.91
CA LEU A 640 26.74 -2.58 -6.79
C LEU A 640 27.21 -3.53 -5.70
N ALA A 641 27.70 -4.71 -6.06
CA ALA A 641 28.21 -5.68 -5.10
C ALA A 641 29.41 -5.14 -4.30
N VAL A 642 30.32 -4.40 -4.97
CA VAL A 642 31.46 -3.75 -4.30
C VAL A 642 30.98 -2.63 -3.37
N VAL A 643 30.06 -1.77 -3.82
CA VAL A 643 29.49 -0.70 -2.99
C VAL A 643 28.76 -1.27 -1.77
N HIS A 644 28.00 -2.36 -1.93
CA HIS A 644 27.36 -3.07 -0.82
C HIS A 644 28.39 -3.53 0.21
N HIS A 645 29.47 -4.18 -0.23
CA HIS A 645 30.55 -4.62 0.66
C HIS A 645 31.21 -3.44 1.39
N MET A 646 31.47 -2.33 0.70
CA MET A 646 32.05 -1.14 1.32
C MET A 646 31.13 -0.51 2.36
N LEU A 647 29.82 -0.45 2.09
CA LEU A 647 28.81 0.08 3.01
C LEU A 647 28.59 -0.81 4.23
N ALA A 648 28.79 -2.13 4.11
CA ALA A 648 28.77 -3.03 5.26
C ALA A 648 29.91 -2.72 6.26
N ASN A 649 31.05 -2.24 5.75
CA ASN A 649 32.20 -1.86 6.58
C ASN A 649 32.14 -0.40 7.06
N ASP A 650 31.61 0.51 6.24
CA ASP A 650 31.48 1.93 6.57
C ASP A 650 30.12 2.49 6.08
N PRO A 651 29.05 2.31 6.87
CA PRO A 651 27.72 2.74 6.50
C PRO A 651 27.57 4.28 6.52
N GLY A 652 28.49 5.01 7.15
CA GLY A 652 28.42 6.47 7.31
C GLY A 652 28.79 7.28 6.06
N LYS A 653 29.43 6.65 5.06
CA LYS A 653 29.88 7.34 3.85
C LYS A 653 28.74 7.69 2.90
N SER A 654 28.25 8.92 2.98
CA SER A 654 27.23 9.50 2.08
C SER A 654 27.55 9.34 0.59
N LEU A 655 28.84 9.46 0.21
CA LEU A 655 29.29 9.29 -1.18
C LEU A 655 28.99 7.89 -1.75
N LEU A 656 29.11 6.83 -0.93
CA LEU A 656 28.87 5.45 -1.37
C LEU A 656 27.38 5.23 -1.63
N TRP A 657 26.52 5.72 -0.72
CA TRP A 657 25.07 5.71 -0.92
C TRP A 657 24.64 6.49 -2.17
N PHE A 658 25.27 7.64 -2.44
CA PHE A 658 25.02 8.40 -3.65
C PHE A 658 25.42 7.61 -4.90
N ARG A 659 26.60 7.00 -4.92
CA ARG A 659 27.04 6.15 -6.05
C ARG A 659 26.14 4.93 -6.26
N GLN A 660 25.74 4.25 -5.19
CA GLN A 660 24.78 3.14 -5.24
C GLN A 660 23.50 3.59 -5.94
N SER A 661 23.00 4.78 -5.60
CA SER A 661 21.79 5.30 -6.24
C SER A 661 21.92 5.51 -7.74
N LEU A 662 23.08 5.99 -8.22
CA LEU A 662 23.32 6.21 -9.64
C LEU A 662 23.33 4.88 -10.42
N LEU A 663 23.96 3.84 -9.85
CA LEU A 663 23.97 2.49 -10.41
C LEU A 663 22.55 1.91 -10.47
N LEU A 664 21.78 2.04 -9.39
CA LEU A 664 20.40 1.57 -9.32
C LEU A 664 19.50 2.32 -10.32
N LEU A 665 19.74 3.60 -10.59
CA LEU A 665 19.03 4.34 -11.64
C LEU A 665 19.34 3.79 -13.04
N ARG A 666 20.59 3.41 -13.31
CA ARG A 666 21.01 2.80 -14.59
C ARG A 666 20.38 1.42 -14.80
N LEU A 667 20.20 0.65 -13.73
CA LEU A 667 19.50 -0.64 -13.76
C LEU A 667 17.97 -0.53 -13.72
N ASN A 668 17.42 0.69 -13.81
CA ASN A 668 15.99 0.98 -13.69
C ASN A 668 15.35 0.55 -12.34
N CYS A 669 16.15 0.40 -11.28
CA CYS A 669 15.72 0.04 -9.93
C CYS A 669 15.38 1.30 -9.10
N GLN A 670 14.38 2.06 -9.55
CA GLN A 670 14.07 3.40 -9.01
C GLN A 670 13.72 3.42 -7.51
N LYS A 671 12.97 2.42 -7.01
CA LYS A 671 12.61 2.33 -5.58
C LYS A 671 13.88 2.21 -4.71
N ALA A 672 14.76 1.27 -5.05
CA ALA A 672 16.04 1.08 -4.36
C ALA A 672 16.97 2.30 -4.51
N ALA A 673 16.98 2.95 -5.68
CA ALA A 673 17.76 4.16 -5.92
C ALA A 673 17.35 5.32 -5.00
N MET A 674 16.04 5.54 -4.85
CA MET A 674 15.49 6.56 -3.96
C MET A 674 15.82 6.30 -2.49
N ARG A 675 15.74 5.04 -2.04
CA ARG A 675 16.20 4.63 -0.70
C ARG A 675 17.67 4.98 -0.49
N SER A 676 18.53 4.68 -1.46
CA SER A 676 19.96 4.97 -1.42
C SER A 676 20.26 6.48 -1.37
N LEU A 677 19.59 7.29 -2.21
CA LEU A 677 19.72 8.76 -2.19
C LEU A 677 19.36 9.38 -0.84
N ARG A 678 18.41 8.78 -0.12
CA ARG A 678 18.02 9.26 1.21
C ARG A 678 19.08 8.97 2.26
N LEU A 679 19.62 7.76 2.25
CA LEU A 679 20.71 7.38 3.14
C LEU A 679 21.94 8.28 2.90
N ALA A 680 22.17 8.71 1.65
CA ALA A 680 23.21 9.69 1.32
C ALA A 680 22.97 11.10 1.93
N ARG A 681 21.71 11.51 2.12
CA ARG A 681 21.35 12.84 2.62
C ARG A 681 21.32 12.94 4.15
N LYS A 682 21.21 11.82 4.86
CA LYS A 682 21.17 11.85 6.32
C LYS A 682 22.58 12.21 6.86
N PRO A 683 22.73 13.23 7.70
CA PRO A 683 23.92 13.32 8.53
C PRO A 683 23.88 12.11 9.48
N PHE A 684 24.80 11.17 9.30
CA PHE A 684 25.01 10.12 10.29
C PHE A 684 25.58 10.81 11.53
N TYR A 685 24.70 11.20 12.45
CA TYR A 685 25.12 11.48 13.82
C TYR A 685 25.58 10.15 14.39
N LEU A 686 26.88 9.90 14.29
CA LEU A 686 27.57 8.85 15.03
C LEU A 686 27.37 9.18 16.51
N GLY A 687 26.43 8.50 17.16
CA GLY A 687 26.46 8.35 18.61
C GLY A 687 27.71 7.53 18.93
N SER A 688 28.75 8.23 19.38
CA SER A 688 29.91 7.66 20.07
C SER A 688 29.52 7.13 21.43
#